data_AF-A0A0A8GXW6-F1
#
_entry.id   AF-A0A0A8GXW6-F1
#
_cell.length_a   1.000
_cell.length_b   1.000
_cell.length_c   1.000
_cell.angle_alpha   90.00
_cell.angle_beta   90.00
_cell.angle_gamma   90.00
#
_symmetry.space_group_name_H-M   'P 1'
#
loop_
_entity.id
_entity.type
_entity.pdbx_description
1 polymer ?
#
loop_
_entity_poly.entity_id
_entity_poly.type
_entity_poly.pdbx_seq_one_letter_code
_entity_poly.pdbx_strand_id
1 'polypeptide(L)'
;MLKLSSRGGVCWGSNNLDLTSSYKKLSKQILLSNIVASLLFSSTFALPSGGKFTHGTTGTININGNTMNINGHKVSSVIQWGGGFSINQGESVNFNGSNKNYLNIAHGTSKSTIAGLLNANGNNVFLINPNGVIITKTGTINANRFVASTSSLNNADYTTFKNLTYENAHTFSPVFKPNKLGNVVNMGNIKANNVLLIGNKVDIQGGKLGNANSTTHLVGNNVYIDADSANLNSTINVTAIQNGYIQRQMNKFANDNYNFTNNVNINKVNYTDSANTTHNGISSNFKKVLTIGNMENEKANATEWFYFAKGWNESIGYTQSVDEFRLVGNVDFSGNQGQNYANYCIDGLGCTSMIVGFSNTFDKTFDGQGYTLKNINIDTSSLNNKPYFVGIFGSTNNATFKNINVDYMGGGIKTTDGARVGGFAGYASGTFSNISLNNIGNISNSGKYDSYTGGFAGFAYGIFSNISLNNIGNISSSNSYDARAGGFAGSINSFLSITFKNIYIFFNPNMSISIDGGKFFGDKYGSANPTFDNVHIYHHVSDLTNANNDNSYWNDFNTNGYVSNKINIHTYNNSNQESVYQDFLSKANTISRPTPPTNPSNPTNPDVILGSDDVISANDLDTWLGEILAGNYWIDINDLNSIKGISEELKQSISFLEALYGQEGMKEILEGFGNDYKTNYRNYQRFATNKANLLAFINDKLKPLVKQSNKAFIDLKTAQEQLKTAIAKYNDYVKKVNENPSLKNDATLNSLKAEVDRLNNLSKELFASINNNQVLLQTWQNKTSNDSNNHFKIIGEFKNLALLTPNLDEVIVNGNENEDYKKVSRQVANAQKQTPTFEYEENEKEEVEETALMLICIVSDNFKTMNPCVVRSF
;
A
#
# COMPACT_ATOMS: atom_id res chain seq x y z
N MET A 1 -20.26 24.11 -34.77
CA MET A 1 -21.45 24.72 -35.38
C MET A 1 -22.28 25.33 -34.24
N LEU A 2 -22.70 26.60 -34.39
CA LEU A 2 -23.53 27.43 -33.49
C LEU A 2 -22.92 28.03 -32.19
N LYS A 3 -22.61 29.33 -32.31
CA LYS A 3 -22.52 30.41 -31.30
C LYS A 3 -23.90 31.02 -31.05
N LEU A 4 -24.10 31.68 -29.89
CA LEU A 4 -24.84 32.95 -29.64
C LEU A 4 -24.55 33.35 -28.15
N SER A 5 -23.83 34.44 -27.81
CA SER A 5 -24.14 35.90 -27.85
C SER A 5 -25.23 36.31 -26.84
N SER A 6 -24.99 37.21 -25.86
CA SER A 6 -24.90 38.68 -26.01
C SER A 6 -24.57 39.35 -24.65
N ARG A 7 -23.56 40.24 -24.57
CA ARG A 7 -23.56 41.72 -24.56
C ARG A 7 -24.05 42.43 -23.28
N GLY A 8 -23.17 43.28 -22.73
CA GLY A 8 -23.49 44.40 -21.83
C GLY A 8 -22.23 44.98 -21.19
N GLY A 9 -21.52 45.88 -21.89
CA GLY A 9 -20.44 46.71 -21.32
C GLY A 9 -20.81 48.20 -21.33
N VAL A 10 -19.91 49.02 -20.77
CA VAL A 10 -19.78 50.52 -20.71
C VAL A 10 -19.75 50.97 -19.22
N CYS A 11 -18.80 51.78 -18.68
CA CYS A 11 -17.56 52.40 -19.14
C CYS A 11 -16.77 53.04 -17.94
N TRP A 12 -15.42 53.02 -18.01
CA TRP A 12 -14.37 54.03 -17.63
C TRP A 12 -14.27 54.53 -16.17
N GLY A 13 -13.09 54.78 -15.55
CA GLY A 13 -11.67 54.80 -15.94
C GLY A 13 -10.79 54.86 -14.65
N SER A 14 -9.66 54.14 -14.59
CA SER A 14 -8.27 54.62 -14.84
C SER A 14 -7.70 55.62 -13.82
N ASN A 15 -6.77 55.17 -12.95
CA ASN A 15 -5.32 55.39 -13.14
C ASN A 15 -4.43 54.77 -12.02
N ASN A 16 -3.44 54.01 -12.48
CA ASN A 16 -2.05 53.89 -12.06
C ASN A 16 -1.67 53.59 -10.59
N LEU A 17 -0.98 52.45 -10.40
CA LEU A 17 0.49 52.48 -10.27
C LEU A 17 1.08 51.09 -10.56
N ASP A 18 1.96 51.11 -11.56
CA ASP A 18 2.76 50.02 -12.09
C ASP A 18 4.13 50.05 -11.39
N LEU A 19 4.72 48.87 -11.15
CA LEU A 19 6.11 48.52 -11.52
C LEU A 19 6.61 47.26 -10.80
N THR A 20 7.18 46.40 -11.62
CA THR A 20 7.64 45.03 -11.41
C THR A 20 9.15 44.95 -11.17
N SER A 21 9.58 43.95 -10.36
CA SER A 21 10.82 43.12 -10.45
C SER A 21 12.22 43.81 -10.53
N SER A 22 13.37 43.33 -10.04
CA SER A 22 13.89 41.98 -9.77
C SER A 22 15.32 42.06 -9.16
N TYR A 23 15.81 40.92 -8.62
CA TYR A 23 17.20 40.50 -8.29
C TYR A 23 17.79 40.95 -6.92
N LYS A 24 18.43 40.10 -6.10
CA LYS A 24 19.14 38.82 -6.33
C LYS A 24 19.34 38.02 -5.01
N LYS A 25 19.35 36.69 -5.13
CA LYS A 25 19.79 35.67 -4.14
C LYS A 25 21.19 35.95 -3.57
N LEU A 26 21.41 35.70 -2.26
CA LEU A 26 22.38 34.70 -1.77
C LEU A 26 22.18 34.39 -0.27
N SER A 27 21.90 33.10 0.00
CA SER A 27 22.36 32.28 1.13
C SER A 27 22.41 32.83 2.56
N LYS A 28 21.53 32.30 3.43
CA LYS A 28 21.92 31.36 4.50
C LYS A 28 20.68 30.80 5.19
N GLN A 29 20.51 29.48 5.04
CA GLN A 29 19.85 28.56 5.97
C GLN A 29 18.45 28.95 6.46
N ILE A 30 17.46 28.46 5.72
CA ILE A 30 16.21 27.97 6.31
C ILE A 30 16.61 26.94 7.36
N LEU A 31 16.72 27.37 8.62
CA LEU A 31 16.65 26.48 9.77
C LEU A 31 15.22 25.95 9.76
N LEU A 32 15.07 24.83 9.06
CA LEU A 32 13.99 23.88 9.20
C LEU A 32 13.60 23.81 10.68
N SER A 33 12.35 24.19 10.95
CA SER A 33 11.66 23.92 12.21
C SER A 33 11.54 22.41 12.40
N ASN A 34 12.62 21.80 12.89
CA ASN A 34 12.83 20.36 13.04
C ASN A 34 11.97 19.68 14.13
N ILE A 35 10.81 20.23 14.50
CA ILE A 35 9.97 19.62 15.55
C ILE A 35 8.47 19.53 15.18
N VAL A 36 7.99 20.13 14.08
CA VAL A 36 6.56 20.00 13.68
C VAL A 36 6.34 19.53 12.23
N ALA A 37 7.42 19.42 11.42
CA ALA A 37 7.35 18.84 10.08
C ALA A 37 7.43 17.29 10.05
N SER A 38 7.55 16.62 11.20
CA SER A 38 7.57 15.14 11.29
C SER A 38 6.18 14.48 11.24
N LEU A 39 5.09 15.26 11.10
CA LEU A 39 3.71 14.75 11.12
C LEU A 39 2.88 15.11 9.88
N LEU A 40 3.43 15.79 8.88
CA LEU A 40 2.65 16.24 7.73
C LEU A 40 3.44 16.15 6.42
N PHE A 41 3.68 14.93 5.94
CA PHE A 41 3.79 14.65 4.51
C PHE A 41 3.31 13.21 4.27
N SER A 42 2.25 13.07 3.49
CA SER A 42 1.84 11.83 2.84
C SER A 42 2.93 11.40 1.86
N SER A 43 3.97 10.79 2.41
CA SER A 43 4.92 10.00 1.65
C SER A 43 4.42 8.56 1.69
N THR A 44 4.51 7.87 0.57
CA THR A 44 4.59 6.41 0.56
C THR A 44 5.62 6.00 1.62
N PHE A 45 5.17 5.57 2.80
CA PHE A 45 6.04 5.53 3.98
C PHE A 45 7.17 4.53 3.75
N ALA A 46 8.40 5.01 3.85
CA ALA A 46 9.59 4.18 3.70
C ALA A 46 9.83 3.28 4.94
N LEU A 47 9.38 3.75 6.11
CA LEU A 47 9.43 3.06 7.40
C LEU A 47 8.01 2.76 7.91
N PRO A 48 7.84 1.91 8.94
CA PRO A 48 6.56 1.75 9.63
C PRO A 48 6.02 3.10 10.13
N SER A 49 4.70 3.26 10.22
CA SER A 49 4.09 4.55 10.59
C SER A 49 2.93 4.41 11.57
N GLY A 50 2.76 5.44 12.41
CA GLY A 50 1.72 5.47 13.43
C GLY A 50 1.89 4.43 14.53
N GLY A 51 3.13 4.21 15.00
CA GLY A 51 3.41 3.26 16.08
C GLY A 51 2.95 3.76 17.44
N LYS A 52 2.23 2.91 18.18
CA LYS A 52 1.78 3.19 19.55
C LYS A 52 1.95 1.97 20.45
N PHE A 53 2.59 2.15 21.60
CA PHE A 53 2.60 1.13 22.66
C PHE A 53 1.22 1.05 23.32
N THR A 54 0.71 -0.16 23.52
CA THR A 54 -0.68 -0.39 23.98
C THR A 54 -0.75 -1.48 25.05
N HIS A 55 -1.96 -1.79 25.53
CA HIS A 55 -2.24 -2.88 26.47
C HIS A 55 -1.44 -2.80 27.79
N GLY A 56 -1.13 -1.57 28.24
CA GLY A 56 -0.35 -1.31 29.46
C GLY A 56 1.16 -1.48 29.28
N THR A 57 1.66 -1.46 28.03
CA THR A 57 3.09 -1.38 27.71
C THR A 57 3.45 0.05 27.30
N THR A 58 4.72 0.43 27.47
CA THR A 58 5.23 1.77 27.13
C THR A 58 6.63 1.67 26.54
N GLY A 59 7.03 2.71 25.81
CA GLY A 59 8.33 2.78 25.16
C GLY A 59 8.45 3.98 24.24
N THR A 60 9.58 4.07 23.54
CA THR A 60 9.89 5.15 22.59
C THR A 60 10.03 4.64 21.17
N ILE A 61 9.63 5.48 20.20
CA ILE A 61 9.77 5.24 18.77
C ILE A 61 10.36 6.51 18.16
N ASN A 62 11.63 6.44 17.75
CA ASN A 62 12.37 7.59 17.24
C ASN A 62 12.83 7.33 15.81
N ILE A 63 12.61 8.30 14.91
CA ILE A 63 13.03 8.22 13.51
C ILE A 63 14.17 9.23 13.29
N ASN A 64 15.32 8.73 12.85
CA ASN A 64 16.51 9.51 12.53
C ASN A 64 16.93 9.21 11.08
N GLY A 65 16.52 10.06 10.14
CA GLY A 65 16.70 9.79 8.70
C GLY A 65 16.03 8.48 8.30
N ASN A 66 16.79 7.58 7.68
CA ASN A 66 16.31 6.29 7.17
C ASN A 66 16.28 5.17 8.23
N THR A 67 16.37 5.54 9.52
CA THR A 67 16.45 4.57 10.62
C THR A 67 15.41 4.87 11.68
N MET A 68 14.55 3.88 11.96
CA MET A 68 13.64 3.87 13.10
C MET A 68 14.25 3.08 14.26
N ASN A 69 14.20 3.63 15.47
CA ASN A 69 14.67 3.01 16.69
C ASN A 69 13.50 2.84 17.66
N ILE A 70 13.24 1.60 18.06
CA ILE A 70 12.13 1.22 18.95
C ILE A 70 12.73 0.68 20.25
N ASN A 71 12.31 1.21 21.39
CA ASN A 71 12.75 0.76 22.70
C ASN A 71 11.57 0.58 23.65
N GLY A 72 11.25 -0.66 24.01
CA GLY A 72 10.21 -0.99 24.98
C GLY A 72 10.74 -0.94 26.41
N HIS A 73 9.99 -0.32 27.32
CA HIS A 73 10.36 -0.25 28.74
C HIS A 73 10.17 -1.58 29.45
N LYS A 74 9.18 -2.38 29.04
CA LYS A 74 8.92 -3.74 29.57
C LYS A 74 9.71 -4.81 28.81
N VAL A 75 9.78 -6.02 29.37
CA VAL A 75 10.35 -7.20 28.68
C VAL A 75 9.55 -7.52 27.43
N SER A 76 8.22 -7.56 27.56
CA SER A 76 7.30 -7.80 26.44
C SER A 76 6.48 -6.55 26.17
N SER A 77 6.51 -6.10 24.92
CA SER A 77 5.85 -4.86 24.46
C SER A 77 4.88 -5.14 23.32
N VAL A 78 3.71 -4.50 23.37
CA VAL A 78 2.68 -4.60 22.33
C VAL A 78 2.57 -3.25 21.62
N ILE A 79 2.86 -3.23 20.32
CA ILE A 79 2.90 -2.03 19.49
C ILE A 79 1.91 -2.18 18.35
N GLN A 80 0.99 -1.22 18.23
CA GLN A 80 0.02 -1.14 17.13
C GLN A 80 0.48 -0.07 16.13
N TRP A 81 0.36 -0.34 14.83
CA TRP A 81 0.85 0.51 13.75
C TRP A 81 -0.30 0.95 12.86
N GLY A 82 -0.71 2.20 12.98
CA GLY A 82 -1.88 2.76 12.30
C GLY A 82 -1.73 2.74 10.78
N GLY A 83 -0.56 3.12 10.25
CA GLY A 83 -0.29 3.13 8.81
C GLY A 83 0.36 1.85 8.28
N GLY A 84 0.36 0.78 9.07
CA GLY A 84 1.01 -0.49 8.74
C GLY A 84 2.52 -0.53 9.03
N PHE A 85 3.13 -1.67 8.66
CA PHE A 85 4.53 -1.98 8.98
C PHE A 85 5.27 -2.46 7.72
N SER A 86 5.95 -1.55 7.04
CA SER A 86 6.82 -1.84 5.89
C SER A 86 8.18 -1.17 6.08
N ILE A 87 9.22 -1.78 5.51
CA ILE A 87 10.60 -1.29 5.57
C ILE A 87 11.13 -1.30 4.15
N ASN A 88 11.20 -0.15 3.50
CA ASN A 88 11.66 -0.03 2.12
C ASN A 88 13.17 -0.29 2.00
N GLN A 89 13.63 -0.53 0.77
CA GLN A 89 15.04 -0.72 0.49
C GLN A 89 15.84 0.54 0.90
N GLY A 90 16.94 0.35 1.64
CA GLY A 90 17.74 1.45 2.20
C GLY A 90 17.29 1.92 3.58
N GLU A 91 16.15 1.45 4.07
CA GLU A 91 15.60 1.78 5.40
C GLU A 91 15.95 0.72 6.44
N SER A 92 15.97 1.12 7.72
CA SER A 92 16.28 0.23 8.84
C SER A 92 15.35 0.43 10.04
N VAL A 93 14.87 -0.67 10.63
CA VAL A 93 14.15 -0.66 11.91
C VAL A 93 14.98 -1.44 12.94
N ASN A 94 15.36 -0.74 14.01
CA ASN A 94 16.13 -1.29 15.11
C ASN A 94 15.24 -1.49 16.34
N PHE A 95 15.11 -2.73 16.80
CA PHE A 95 14.55 -3.02 18.12
C PHE A 95 15.68 -3.07 19.15
N ASN A 96 15.67 -2.11 20.07
CA ASN A 96 16.73 -1.87 21.05
C ASN A 96 16.47 -2.58 22.38
N GLY A 97 17.46 -2.53 23.26
CA GLY A 97 17.51 -3.29 24.51
C GLY A 97 17.97 -4.72 24.29
N SER A 98 18.09 -5.46 25.39
CA SER A 98 18.48 -6.88 25.40
C SER A 98 17.37 -7.72 26.01
N ASN A 99 17.22 -8.95 25.51
CA ASN A 99 16.26 -9.94 26.02
C ASN A 99 14.82 -9.41 26.07
N LYS A 100 14.35 -8.84 24.94
CA LYS A 100 13.01 -8.26 24.79
C LYS A 100 12.15 -9.03 23.79
N ASN A 101 10.83 -8.89 23.93
CA ASN A 101 9.82 -9.38 23.02
C ASN A 101 9.00 -8.20 22.47
N TYR A 102 8.90 -8.06 21.15
CA TYR A 102 8.14 -7.01 20.49
C TYR A 102 7.05 -7.60 19.61
N LEU A 103 5.79 -7.43 20.02
CA LEU A 103 4.62 -7.75 19.21
C LEU A 103 4.18 -6.52 18.43
N ASN A 104 4.25 -6.58 17.10
CA ASN A 104 3.92 -5.52 16.18
C ASN A 104 2.65 -5.90 15.40
N ILE A 105 1.58 -5.13 15.56
CA ILE A 105 0.31 -5.34 14.85
C ILE A 105 0.13 -4.22 13.82
N ALA A 106 0.06 -4.59 12.54
CA ALA A 106 -0.08 -3.66 11.43
C ALA A 106 -1.55 -3.52 11.01
N HIS A 107 -2.13 -2.34 11.19
CA HIS A 107 -3.52 -2.00 10.85
C HIS A 107 -3.64 -1.31 9.49
N GLY A 108 -2.85 -1.76 8.51
CA GLY A 108 -2.82 -1.14 7.19
C GLY A 108 -3.87 -1.69 6.22
N THR A 109 -4.15 -0.96 5.12
CA THR A 109 -4.87 -1.52 3.95
C THR A 109 -3.96 -2.37 3.05
N SER A 110 -2.68 -2.47 3.40
CA SER A 110 -1.64 -3.10 2.58
C SER A 110 -0.85 -4.13 3.38
N LYS A 111 -0.29 -5.11 2.65
CA LYS A 111 0.68 -6.08 3.16
C LYS A 111 1.95 -5.41 3.70
N SER A 112 2.56 -6.05 4.69
CA SER A 112 3.87 -5.66 5.21
C SER A 112 4.96 -6.05 4.21
N THR A 113 5.72 -5.09 3.70
CA THR A 113 6.83 -5.37 2.77
C THR A 113 8.16 -5.02 3.44
N ILE A 114 9.02 -6.02 3.62
CA ILE A 114 10.35 -5.88 4.20
C ILE A 114 11.39 -6.01 3.06
N ALA A 115 11.86 -4.86 2.59
CA ALA A 115 12.91 -4.73 1.59
C ALA A 115 14.22 -4.15 2.13
N GLY A 116 14.15 -3.46 3.27
CA GLY A 116 15.31 -2.99 4.03
C GLY A 116 15.71 -3.94 5.16
N LEU A 117 16.23 -3.37 6.24
CA LEU A 117 16.76 -4.11 7.40
C LEU A 117 15.80 -4.04 8.59
N LEU A 118 15.40 -5.21 9.10
CA LEU A 118 14.85 -5.36 10.45
C LEU A 118 15.94 -5.93 11.34
N ASN A 119 16.44 -5.13 12.27
CA ASN A 119 17.50 -5.53 13.19
C ASN A 119 16.99 -5.53 14.64
N ALA A 120 16.87 -6.71 15.22
CA ALA A 120 16.36 -6.88 16.57
C ALA A 120 17.46 -7.05 17.63
N ASN A 121 18.75 -7.03 17.27
CA ASN A 121 19.86 -7.10 18.23
C ASN A 121 19.76 -8.26 19.24
N GLY A 122 19.32 -9.44 18.77
CA GLY A 122 19.11 -10.62 19.63
C GLY A 122 17.76 -10.66 20.36
N ASN A 123 16.86 -9.70 20.15
CA ASN A 123 15.50 -9.73 20.67
C ASN A 123 14.56 -10.60 19.80
N ASN A 124 13.36 -10.84 20.33
CA ASN A 124 12.28 -11.56 19.64
C ASN A 124 11.31 -10.56 19.01
N VAL A 125 10.96 -10.76 17.73
CA VAL A 125 10.05 -9.89 16.99
C VAL A 125 8.91 -10.71 16.40
N PHE A 126 7.69 -10.27 16.65
CA PHE A 126 6.46 -10.82 16.13
C PHE A 126 5.79 -9.74 15.27
N LEU A 127 5.48 -10.05 14.02
CA LEU A 127 4.83 -9.16 13.07
C LEU A 127 3.50 -9.78 12.61
N ILE A 128 2.40 -9.10 12.92
CA ILE A 128 1.06 -9.53 12.59
C ILE A 128 0.48 -8.56 11.56
N ASN A 129 0.12 -9.06 10.37
CA ASN A 129 -0.56 -8.28 9.35
C ASN A 129 -1.54 -9.17 8.56
N PRO A 130 -2.86 -9.02 8.77
CA PRO A 130 -3.88 -9.80 8.05
C PRO A 130 -3.81 -9.71 6.52
N ASN A 131 -3.32 -8.60 5.97
CA ASN A 131 -3.16 -8.42 4.53
C ASN A 131 -1.98 -9.22 3.93
N GLY A 132 -1.07 -9.71 4.77
CA GLY A 132 0.10 -10.47 4.33
C GLY A 132 1.44 -9.87 4.73
N VAL A 133 2.49 -10.69 4.65
CA VAL A 133 3.88 -10.30 4.93
C VAL A 133 4.80 -10.79 3.81
N ILE A 134 5.61 -9.90 3.26
CA ILE A 134 6.58 -10.21 2.21
C ILE A 134 7.97 -9.77 2.65
N ILE A 135 8.91 -10.71 2.68
CA ILE A 135 10.34 -10.41 2.80
C ILE A 135 10.91 -10.51 1.38
N THR A 136 11.27 -9.36 0.81
CA THR A 136 11.77 -9.30 -0.57
C THR A 136 13.21 -9.81 -0.67
N LYS A 137 13.74 -9.99 -1.89
CA LYS A 137 15.13 -10.45 -2.12
C LYS A 137 16.19 -9.61 -1.39
N THR A 138 15.96 -8.30 -1.23
CA THR A 138 16.89 -7.39 -0.52
C THR A 138 16.62 -7.32 0.98
N GLY A 139 15.44 -7.78 1.43
CA GLY A 139 15.04 -7.75 2.82
C GLY A 139 15.95 -8.62 3.69
N THR A 140 16.36 -8.06 4.83
CA THR A 140 17.15 -8.78 5.83
C THR A 140 16.52 -8.65 7.20
N ILE A 141 16.36 -9.77 7.90
CA ILE A 141 15.84 -9.85 9.26
C ILE A 141 16.93 -10.46 10.14
N ASN A 142 17.37 -9.73 11.16
CA ASN A 142 18.30 -10.21 12.18
C ASN A 142 17.58 -10.25 13.53
N ALA A 143 17.32 -11.43 14.09
CA ALA A 143 16.61 -11.57 15.36
C ALA A 143 17.04 -12.84 16.12
N ASN A 144 16.63 -13.00 17.38
CA ASN A 144 16.69 -14.31 18.03
C ASN A 144 15.50 -15.18 17.59
N ARG A 145 14.28 -14.67 17.76
CA ARG A 145 13.05 -15.25 17.20
C ARG A 145 12.38 -14.25 16.25
N PHE A 146 11.96 -14.73 15.09
CA PHE A 146 11.11 -13.98 14.18
C PHE A 146 9.81 -14.74 13.93
N VAL A 147 8.68 -14.06 14.14
CA VAL A 147 7.35 -14.58 13.84
C VAL A 147 6.66 -13.64 12.87
N ALA A 148 6.12 -14.17 11.78
CA ALA A 148 5.24 -13.45 10.88
C ALA A 148 3.91 -14.19 10.77
N SER A 149 2.80 -13.49 10.98
CA SER A 149 1.46 -14.08 10.91
C SER A 149 0.48 -13.17 10.18
N THR A 150 -0.44 -13.77 9.43
CA THR A 150 -1.58 -13.07 8.81
C THR A 150 -2.90 -13.30 9.56
N SER A 151 -2.85 -13.92 10.72
CA SER A 151 -4.02 -14.12 11.56
C SER A 151 -4.06 -13.05 12.62
N SER A 152 -5.20 -12.36 12.72
CA SER A 152 -5.47 -11.42 13.78
C SER A 152 -5.48 -12.06 15.16
N LEU A 153 -5.12 -11.27 16.16
CA LEU A 153 -5.05 -11.64 17.57
C LEU A 153 -6.26 -11.09 18.32
N ASN A 154 -6.62 -11.75 19.42
CA ASN A 154 -7.67 -11.31 20.33
C ASN A 154 -7.10 -10.71 21.63
N ASN A 155 -7.96 -10.21 22.52
CA ASN A 155 -7.56 -9.61 23.79
C ASN A 155 -6.82 -10.57 24.74
N ALA A 156 -7.13 -11.87 24.70
CA ALA A 156 -6.44 -12.88 25.49
C ALA A 156 -5.00 -13.10 24.99
N ASP A 157 -4.77 -13.01 23.68
CA ASP A 157 -3.43 -13.08 23.09
C ASP A 157 -2.56 -11.90 23.54
N TYR A 158 -3.09 -10.67 23.51
CA TYR A 158 -2.36 -9.49 23.98
C TYR A 158 -2.02 -9.57 25.47
N THR A 159 -2.96 -10.09 26.26
CA THR A 159 -2.76 -10.30 27.71
C THR A 159 -1.72 -11.37 27.99
N THR A 160 -1.76 -12.48 27.25
CA THR A 160 -0.74 -13.52 27.32
C THR A 160 0.63 -12.96 26.94
N PHE A 161 0.70 -12.26 25.80
CA PHE A 161 1.96 -11.74 25.28
C PHE A 161 2.66 -10.76 26.22
N LYS A 162 1.92 -9.76 26.76
CA LYS A 162 2.53 -8.74 27.63
C LYS A 162 3.10 -9.32 28.94
N ASN A 163 2.65 -10.51 29.34
CA ASN A 163 3.10 -11.23 30.54
C ASN A 163 4.22 -12.24 30.25
N LEU A 164 4.65 -12.42 29.00
CA LEU A 164 5.78 -13.28 28.66
C LEU A 164 7.08 -12.73 29.24
N THR A 165 7.94 -13.65 29.67
CA THR A 165 9.37 -13.40 29.88
C THR A 165 10.10 -13.57 28.55
N TYR A 166 11.38 -13.20 28.52
CA TYR A 166 12.20 -13.46 27.34
C TYR A 166 12.36 -14.96 27.06
N GLU A 167 12.65 -15.74 28.11
CA GLU A 167 12.90 -17.18 28.01
C GLU A 167 11.67 -17.96 27.55
N ASN A 168 10.48 -17.64 28.06
CA ASN A 168 9.25 -18.34 27.69
C ASN A 168 8.60 -17.80 26.41
N ALA A 169 9.20 -16.81 25.73
CA ALA A 169 8.63 -16.23 24.54
C ALA A 169 8.36 -17.25 23.43
N HIS A 170 9.07 -18.39 23.42
CA HIS A 170 8.88 -19.52 22.51
C HIS A 170 7.50 -20.20 22.63
N THR A 171 6.81 -20.09 23.78
CA THR A 171 5.50 -20.71 24.01
C THR A 171 4.36 -19.94 23.35
N PHE A 172 4.58 -18.69 22.97
CA PHE A 172 3.58 -17.91 22.25
C PHE A 172 3.59 -18.28 20.76
N SER A 173 2.40 -18.66 20.29
CA SER A 173 2.12 -19.14 18.94
C SER A 173 0.83 -18.45 18.47
N PRO A 174 0.88 -17.47 17.55
CA PRO A 174 -0.31 -16.76 17.11
C PRO A 174 -1.44 -17.70 16.65
N VAL A 175 -2.69 -17.36 16.92
CA VAL A 175 -3.87 -18.06 16.37
C VAL A 175 -3.69 -18.27 14.86
N PHE A 176 -4.05 -19.45 14.35
CA PHE A 176 -4.07 -19.68 12.90
C PHE A 176 -5.51 -19.76 12.40
N LYS A 177 -5.90 -18.83 11.50
CA LYS A 177 -7.22 -18.76 10.89
C LYS A 177 -7.13 -19.17 9.41
N PRO A 178 -7.29 -20.48 9.08
CA PRO A 178 -7.09 -20.96 7.72
C PRO A 178 -8.02 -20.31 6.68
N ASN A 179 -9.18 -19.80 7.07
CA ASN A 179 -10.12 -19.19 6.11
C ASN A 179 -9.77 -17.74 5.73
N LYS A 180 -8.78 -17.11 6.39
CA LYS A 180 -8.29 -15.78 5.99
C LYS A 180 -7.39 -15.93 4.76
N LEU A 181 -7.30 -14.91 3.90
CA LEU A 181 -6.61 -15.00 2.60
C LEU A 181 -5.17 -14.47 2.60
N GLY A 182 -4.73 -13.82 3.67
CA GLY A 182 -3.38 -13.24 3.78
C GLY A 182 -2.28 -14.29 3.66
N ASN A 183 -1.20 -13.96 2.93
CA ASN A 183 -0.08 -14.87 2.67
C ASN A 183 1.22 -14.38 3.32
N VAL A 184 2.13 -15.31 3.60
CA VAL A 184 3.52 -15.00 3.99
C VAL A 184 4.46 -15.47 2.89
N VAL A 185 5.27 -14.56 2.34
CA VAL A 185 6.22 -14.86 1.27
C VAL A 185 7.63 -14.48 1.71
N ASN A 186 8.59 -15.42 1.61
CA ASN A 186 9.99 -15.14 1.85
C ASN A 186 10.82 -15.32 0.57
N MET A 187 11.51 -14.26 0.18
CA MET A 187 12.54 -14.24 -0.87
C MET A 187 13.90 -13.76 -0.34
N GLY A 188 13.94 -13.26 0.90
CA GLY A 188 15.08 -12.59 1.49
C GLY A 188 15.77 -13.38 2.59
N ASN A 189 16.51 -12.68 3.44
CA ASN A 189 17.42 -13.30 4.40
C ASN A 189 16.90 -13.18 5.83
N ILE A 190 16.33 -14.26 6.36
CA ILE A 190 15.95 -14.38 7.77
C ILE A 190 17.10 -15.03 8.53
N LYS A 191 17.76 -14.26 9.40
CA LYS A 191 18.83 -14.68 10.31
C LYS A 191 18.27 -14.69 11.73
N ALA A 192 17.66 -15.81 12.10
CA ALA A 192 17.11 -16.04 13.43
C ALA A 192 17.32 -17.48 13.90
N ASN A 193 17.33 -17.68 15.23
CA ASN A 193 17.42 -19.00 15.85
C ASN A 193 16.06 -19.72 15.83
N ASN A 194 14.96 -18.97 15.86
CA ASN A 194 13.62 -19.51 15.75
C ASN A 194 12.82 -18.71 14.72
N VAL A 195 12.19 -19.40 13.76
CA VAL A 195 11.37 -18.78 12.71
C VAL A 195 10.00 -19.43 12.71
N LEU A 196 8.92 -18.65 12.78
CA LEU A 196 7.55 -19.12 12.64
C LEU A 196 6.81 -18.26 11.62
N LEU A 197 6.39 -18.85 10.51
CA LEU A 197 5.66 -18.16 9.44
C LEU A 197 4.26 -18.77 9.32
N ILE A 198 3.23 -17.94 9.44
CA ILE A 198 1.83 -18.35 9.47
C ILE A 198 1.02 -17.55 8.46
N GLY A 199 0.36 -18.22 7.52
CA GLY A 199 -0.58 -17.57 6.62
C GLY A 199 -1.47 -18.54 5.87
N ASN A 200 -2.39 -18.04 5.06
CA ASN A 200 -3.19 -18.88 4.15
C ASN A 200 -2.27 -19.71 3.24
N LYS A 201 -1.36 -19.02 2.56
CA LYS A 201 -0.21 -19.59 1.87
C LYS A 201 1.07 -19.14 2.57
N VAL A 202 1.98 -20.07 2.81
CA VAL A 202 3.38 -19.77 3.15
C VAL A 202 4.25 -20.18 1.97
N ASP A 203 4.99 -19.23 1.41
CA ASP A 203 5.71 -19.41 0.15
C ASP A 203 7.18 -19.00 0.30
N ILE A 204 8.07 -19.99 0.29
CA ILE A 204 9.52 -19.80 0.40
C ILE A 204 10.10 -19.86 -1.02
N GLN A 205 10.31 -18.70 -1.60
CA GLN A 205 10.81 -18.53 -2.97
C GLN A 205 12.32 -18.28 -3.03
N GLY A 206 12.98 -18.17 -1.88
CA GLY A 206 14.43 -18.12 -1.82
C GLY A 206 14.99 -17.45 -0.57
N GLY A 207 16.31 -17.24 -0.60
CA GLY A 207 17.05 -16.61 0.48
C GLY A 207 17.23 -17.52 1.70
N LYS A 208 17.71 -16.95 2.81
CA LYS A 208 18.01 -17.72 4.04
C LYS A 208 16.79 -17.82 4.94
N LEU A 209 16.51 -19.02 5.45
CA LEU A 209 15.40 -19.28 6.36
C LEU A 209 15.90 -19.78 7.71
N GLY A 210 16.45 -18.85 8.50
CA GLY A 210 17.01 -19.10 9.82
C GLY A 210 18.51 -19.41 9.83
N ASN A 211 19.10 -19.39 11.02
CA ASN A 211 20.51 -19.72 11.28
C ASN A 211 20.79 -21.23 11.12
N ALA A 212 22.06 -21.64 11.20
CA ALA A 212 22.50 -23.01 10.93
C ALA A 212 21.72 -24.07 11.74
N ASN A 213 21.53 -23.82 13.04
CA ASN A 213 20.80 -24.70 13.95
C ASN A 213 19.43 -24.14 14.32
N SER A 214 18.80 -23.41 13.39
CA SER A 214 17.51 -22.78 13.68
C SER A 214 16.36 -23.78 13.67
N THR A 215 15.36 -23.51 14.51
CA THR A 215 14.05 -24.16 14.44
C THR A 215 13.13 -23.30 13.57
N THR A 216 12.76 -23.82 12.41
CA THR A 216 11.82 -23.15 11.49
C THR A 216 10.52 -23.93 11.43
N HIS A 217 9.39 -23.22 11.55
CA HIS A 217 8.05 -23.78 11.41
C HIS A 217 7.22 -22.95 10.42
N LEU A 218 6.71 -23.62 9.38
CA LEU A 218 5.82 -23.03 8.37
C LEU A 218 4.40 -23.56 8.58
N VAL A 219 3.41 -22.68 8.68
CA VAL A 219 2.01 -23.03 8.96
C VAL A 219 1.09 -22.36 7.94
N GLY A 220 0.31 -23.16 7.22
CA GLY A 220 -0.70 -22.61 6.32
C GLY A 220 -1.63 -23.65 5.71
N ASN A 221 -2.62 -23.21 4.93
CA ASN A 221 -3.40 -24.14 4.11
C ASN A 221 -2.51 -24.77 3.06
N ASN A 222 -1.71 -23.94 2.40
CA ASN A 222 -0.77 -24.37 1.39
C ASN A 222 0.65 -23.89 1.75
N VAL A 223 1.61 -24.80 1.74
CA VAL A 223 3.02 -24.46 1.99
C VAL A 223 3.84 -24.80 0.75
N TYR A 224 4.59 -23.82 0.25
CA TYR A 224 5.43 -23.91 -0.93
C TYR A 224 6.89 -23.68 -0.55
N ILE A 225 7.78 -24.56 -0.99
CA ILE A 225 9.22 -24.44 -0.76
C ILE A 225 9.94 -24.63 -2.09
N ASP A 226 10.62 -23.58 -2.57
CA ASP A 226 11.57 -23.67 -3.68
C ASP A 226 12.89 -24.28 -3.18
N ALA A 227 13.14 -25.53 -3.56
CA ALA A 227 14.32 -26.28 -3.13
C ALA A 227 15.62 -25.81 -3.80
N ASP A 228 15.56 -25.12 -4.94
CA ASP A 228 16.75 -24.63 -5.64
C ASP A 228 17.16 -23.24 -5.15
N SER A 229 16.19 -22.41 -4.74
CA SER A 229 16.43 -21.03 -4.31
C SER A 229 16.55 -20.86 -2.80
N ALA A 230 15.90 -21.72 -2.00
CA ALA A 230 15.90 -21.59 -0.56
C ALA A 230 17.19 -22.15 0.05
N ASN A 231 17.84 -21.34 0.90
CA ASN A 231 18.97 -21.78 1.70
C ASN A 231 18.44 -22.24 3.08
N LEU A 232 18.22 -23.56 3.16
CA LEU A 232 17.66 -24.24 4.31
C LEU A 232 18.80 -24.91 5.07
N ASN A 233 19.12 -24.41 6.26
CA ASN A 233 20.27 -24.91 7.03
C ASN A 233 19.90 -26.04 8.01
N SER A 234 18.61 -26.33 8.16
CA SER A 234 18.09 -27.32 9.11
C SER A 234 16.82 -28.00 8.58
N THR A 235 16.39 -29.06 9.27
CA THR A 235 15.07 -29.67 9.06
C THR A 235 13.98 -28.65 9.39
N ILE A 236 13.00 -28.49 8.49
CA ILE A 236 11.92 -27.53 8.63
C ILE A 236 10.67 -28.25 9.10
N ASN A 237 10.07 -27.75 10.18
CA ASN A 237 8.75 -28.18 10.61
C ASN A 237 7.70 -27.55 9.71
N VAL A 238 6.74 -28.35 9.22
CA VAL A 238 5.66 -27.83 8.38
C VAL A 238 4.31 -28.38 8.82
N THR A 239 3.36 -27.46 8.95
CA THR A 239 1.92 -27.74 9.11
C THR A 239 1.18 -27.15 7.90
N ALA A 240 1.07 -27.96 6.85
CA ALA A 240 0.20 -27.65 5.72
C ALA A 240 -1.15 -28.33 5.93
N ILE A 241 -2.28 -27.60 5.93
CA ILE A 241 -3.61 -28.19 6.17
C ILE A 241 -4.19 -28.86 4.93
N GLN A 242 -3.93 -28.30 3.75
CA GLN A 242 -4.47 -28.79 2.48
C GLN A 242 -3.39 -29.41 1.60
N ASN A 243 -2.32 -28.66 1.29
CA ASN A 243 -1.27 -29.15 0.40
C ASN A 243 0.12 -28.61 0.78
N GLY A 244 1.13 -29.47 0.67
CA GLY A 244 2.54 -29.09 0.69
C GLY A 244 3.15 -29.26 -0.69
N TYR A 245 4.03 -28.35 -1.09
CA TYR A 245 4.68 -28.34 -2.39
C TYR A 245 6.19 -28.14 -2.24
N ILE A 246 6.96 -29.01 -2.88
CA ILE A 246 8.39 -28.80 -3.11
C ILE A 246 8.55 -28.45 -4.58
N GLN A 247 9.18 -27.31 -4.86
CA GLN A 247 9.33 -26.75 -6.19
C GLN A 247 10.79 -26.76 -6.61
N ARG A 248 11.04 -27.02 -7.88
CA ARG A 248 12.35 -26.84 -8.52
C ARG A 248 12.22 -26.10 -9.84
N GLN A 249 13.30 -25.50 -10.31
CA GLN A 249 13.40 -24.95 -11.65
C GLN A 249 13.68 -26.08 -12.65
N MET A 250 13.02 -26.06 -13.81
CA MET A 250 13.12 -27.13 -14.80
C MET A 250 14.56 -27.29 -15.33
N ASN A 251 15.29 -26.19 -15.54
CA ASN A 251 16.69 -26.25 -15.95
C ASN A 251 17.60 -26.92 -14.89
N LYS A 252 17.43 -26.62 -13.60
CA LYS A 252 18.20 -27.21 -12.50
C LYS A 252 17.88 -28.69 -12.36
N PHE A 253 16.60 -29.04 -12.43
CA PHE A 253 16.15 -30.42 -12.45
C PHE A 253 16.78 -31.22 -13.61
N ALA A 254 16.77 -30.68 -14.83
CA ALA A 254 17.37 -31.33 -15.99
C ALA A 254 18.89 -31.48 -15.87
N ASN A 255 19.58 -30.43 -15.41
CA ASN A 255 21.04 -30.44 -15.19
C ASN A 255 21.46 -31.43 -14.08
N ASP A 256 20.58 -31.70 -13.12
CA ASP A 256 20.76 -32.74 -12.10
C ASP A 256 20.32 -34.12 -12.62
N ASN A 257 20.44 -34.37 -13.93
CA ASN A 257 20.03 -35.60 -14.60
C ASN A 257 18.55 -35.98 -14.33
N TYR A 258 17.66 -34.99 -14.33
CA TYR A 258 16.23 -35.17 -14.07
C TYR A 258 15.95 -35.83 -12.71
N ASN A 259 16.78 -35.51 -11.71
CA ASN A 259 16.63 -36.02 -10.35
C ASN A 259 15.90 -35.04 -9.44
N PHE A 260 14.96 -35.51 -8.63
CA PHE A 260 14.23 -34.69 -7.64
C PHE A 260 14.75 -34.89 -6.20
N THR A 261 15.78 -35.73 -5.97
CA THR A 261 16.22 -36.14 -4.62
C THR A 261 17.01 -35.10 -3.82
N ASN A 262 17.11 -33.84 -4.28
CA ASN A 262 17.62 -32.74 -3.46
C ASN A 262 16.55 -32.41 -2.40
N ASN A 263 16.47 -33.28 -1.39
CA ASN A 263 15.39 -33.30 -0.44
C ASN A 263 15.57 -32.13 0.53
N VAL A 264 14.65 -31.17 0.45
CA VAL A 264 14.36 -30.35 1.63
C VAL A 264 13.97 -31.30 2.75
N ASN A 265 14.72 -31.28 3.85
CA ASN A 265 14.38 -32.07 5.03
C ASN A 265 13.14 -31.45 5.69
N ILE A 266 11.97 -32.02 5.41
CA ILE A 266 10.69 -31.58 5.95
C ILE A 266 10.26 -32.55 7.05
N ASN A 267 9.97 -32.01 8.22
CA ASN A 267 9.28 -32.70 9.28
C ASN A 267 7.82 -32.23 9.31
N LYS A 268 6.88 -33.13 8.97
CA LYS A 268 5.45 -32.83 9.01
C LYS A 268 4.98 -32.88 10.46
N VAL A 269 4.47 -31.77 10.98
CA VAL A 269 4.05 -31.64 12.38
C VAL A 269 2.69 -30.95 12.48
N ASN A 270 2.05 -31.08 13.65
CA ASN A 270 0.87 -30.29 14.00
C ASN A 270 1.29 -28.92 14.55
N TYR A 271 0.36 -27.96 14.48
CA TYR A 271 0.54 -26.63 15.06
C TYR A 271 -0.52 -26.40 16.13
N THR A 272 -0.11 -26.15 17.36
CA THR A 272 -1.02 -25.73 18.44
C THR A 272 -0.86 -24.23 18.66
N ASP A 273 -1.97 -23.50 18.54
CA ASP A 273 -1.98 -22.05 18.65
C ASP A 273 -2.28 -21.55 20.08
N SER A 274 -2.24 -20.23 20.27
CA SER A 274 -2.49 -19.56 21.56
C SER A 274 -3.91 -19.73 22.08
N ALA A 275 -4.86 -20.14 21.24
CA ALA A 275 -6.21 -20.53 21.66
C ALA A 275 -6.29 -22.01 22.06
N ASN A 276 -5.14 -22.70 22.21
CA ASN A 276 -5.01 -24.14 22.44
C ASN A 276 -5.69 -25.00 21.37
N THR A 277 -5.90 -24.46 20.16
CA THR A 277 -6.44 -25.21 19.04
C THR A 277 -5.30 -25.90 18.30
N THR A 278 -5.42 -27.22 18.10
CA THR A 278 -4.44 -27.99 17.33
C THR A 278 -4.89 -28.13 15.88
N HIS A 279 -4.08 -27.58 14.98
CA HIS A 279 -4.23 -27.65 13.54
C HIS A 279 -3.39 -28.82 13.02
N ASN A 280 -4.07 -29.82 12.45
CA ASN A 280 -3.43 -31.04 11.99
C ASN A 280 -2.85 -30.84 10.59
N GLY A 281 -1.55 -31.10 10.45
CA GLY A 281 -0.90 -31.09 9.14
C GLY A 281 -1.29 -32.30 8.29
N ILE A 282 -1.12 -32.19 6.97
CA ILE A 282 -1.33 -33.31 6.04
C ILE A 282 -0.44 -34.51 6.39
N SER A 283 -1.01 -35.71 6.28
CA SER A 283 -0.26 -36.96 6.37
C SER A 283 0.37 -37.34 5.03
N SER A 284 -0.18 -36.85 3.91
CA SER A 284 0.29 -37.12 2.55
C SER A 284 1.69 -36.55 2.30
N ASN A 285 2.32 -37.00 1.21
CA ASN A 285 3.60 -36.47 0.76
C ASN A 285 3.41 -35.09 0.13
N PHE A 286 4.45 -34.27 0.18
CA PHE A 286 4.47 -33.00 -0.52
C PHE A 286 4.50 -33.27 -2.02
N LYS A 287 3.71 -32.49 -2.76
CA LYS A 287 3.65 -32.55 -4.21
C LYS A 287 4.95 -32.02 -4.80
N LYS A 288 5.44 -32.70 -5.84
CA LYS A 288 6.60 -32.27 -6.61
C LYS A 288 6.15 -31.35 -7.73
N VAL A 289 6.74 -30.16 -7.79
CA VAL A 289 6.41 -29.15 -8.78
C VAL A 289 7.65 -28.75 -9.55
N LEU A 290 7.53 -28.62 -10.86
CA LEU A 290 8.55 -28.02 -11.72
C LEU A 290 8.05 -26.70 -12.28
N THR A 291 8.86 -25.65 -12.11
CA THR A 291 8.59 -24.32 -12.64
C THR A 291 9.33 -24.11 -13.96
N ILE A 292 8.64 -23.48 -14.92
CA ILE A 292 9.14 -23.19 -16.27
C ILE A 292 8.92 -21.70 -16.54
N GLY A 293 9.95 -21.00 -17.01
CA GLY A 293 9.90 -19.58 -17.29
C GLY A 293 10.80 -18.72 -16.38
N ASN A 294 11.82 -19.31 -15.76
CA ASN A 294 12.73 -18.66 -14.80
C ASN A 294 14.02 -18.13 -15.43
N MET A 295 14.15 -18.18 -16.75
CA MET A 295 15.35 -17.72 -17.46
C MET A 295 15.31 -16.20 -17.66
N GLU A 296 16.42 -15.66 -18.16
CA GLU A 296 16.66 -14.22 -18.32
C GLU A 296 15.64 -13.48 -19.22
N ASN A 297 15.00 -14.18 -20.15
CA ASN A 297 13.96 -13.65 -21.02
C ASN A 297 13.06 -14.77 -21.59
N GLU A 298 11.98 -14.37 -22.25
CA GLU A 298 10.97 -15.27 -22.81
C GLU A 298 11.48 -16.24 -23.89
N LYS A 299 12.50 -15.88 -24.67
CA LYS A 299 13.12 -16.79 -25.65
C LYS A 299 14.00 -17.82 -24.93
N ALA A 300 14.78 -17.38 -23.94
CA ALA A 300 15.59 -18.28 -23.13
C ALA A 300 14.72 -19.30 -22.37
N ASN A 301 13.51 -18.91 -21.96
CA ASN A 301 12.53 -19.80 -21.33
C ASN A 301 12.13 -21.01 -22.20
N ALA A 302 12.26 -20.92 -23.53
CA ALA A 302 12.02 -22.06 -24.42
C ALA A 302 12.97 -23.24 -24.13
N THR A 303 14.15 -22.98 -23.56
CA THR A 303 15.10 -24.02 -23.12
C THR A 303 14.54 -24.84 -21.95
N GLU A 304 13.83 -24.22 -21.01
CA GLU A 304 13.16 -24.97 -19.94
C GLU A 304 12.01 -25.82 -20.48
N TRP A 305 11.24 -25.29 -21.45
CA TRP A 305 10.24 -26.08 -22.15
C TRP A 305 10.86 -27.25 -22.92
N PHE A 306 12.03 -27.04 -23.56
CA PHE A 306 12.79 -28.10 -24.23
C PHE A 306 13.09 -29.24 -23.25
N TYR A 307 13.63 -28.91 -22.07
CA TYR A 307 13.90 -29.93 -21.06
C TYR A 307 12.63 -30.63 -20.59
N PHE A 308 11.54 -29.90 -20.39
CA PHE A 308 10.26 -30.46 -19.99
C PHE A 308 9.73 -31.45 -21.03
N ALA A 309 9.63 -31.02 -22.28
CA ALA A 309 9.12 -31.85 -23.36
C ALA A 309 10.01 -33.08 -23.58
N LYS A 310 11.34 -32.90 -23.61
CA LYS A 310 12.28 -34.02 -23.74
C LYS A 310 12.16 -35.00 -22.57
N GLY A 311 12.23 -34.50 -21.34
CA GLY A 311 12.16 -35.32 -20.14
C GLY A 311 10.85 -36.11 -20.04
N TRP A 312 9.73 -35.49 -20.43
CA TRP A 312 8.43 -36.14 -20.43
C TRP A 312 8.32 -37.20 -21.54
N ASN A 313 8.67 -36.81 -22.77
CA ASN A 313 8.50 -37.65 -23.95
C ASN A 313 9.45 -38.84 -23.98
N GLU A 314 10.63 -38.73 -23.34
CA GLU A 314 11.63 -39.80 -23.23
C GLU A 314 11.60 -40.51 -21.86
N SER A 315 10.65 -40.16 -20.97
CA SER A 315 10.51 -40.74 -19.63
C SER A 315 11.80 -40.66 -18.79
N ILE A 316 12.51 -39.52 -18.84
CA ILE A 316 13.81 -39.35 -18.19
C ILE A 316 13.64 -39.09 -16.68
N GLY A 317 14.35 -39.87 -15.87
CA GLY A 317 14.46 -39.65 -14.42
C GLY A 317 13.10 -39.58 -13.73
N TYR A 318 12.90 -38.56 -12.90
CA TYR A 318 11.68 -38.37 -12.13
C TYR A 318 10.58 -37.59 -12.87
N THR A 319 10.73 -37.29 -14.16
CA THR A 319 9.81 -36.38 -14.87
C THR A 319 8.35 -36.85 -14.82
N GLN A 320 8.10 -38.16 -14.93
CA GLN A 320 6.75 -38.74 -14.83
C GLN A 320 6.20 -38.82 -13.40
N SER A 321 7.05 -38.63 -12.38
CA SER A 321 6.69 -38.60 -10.96
C SER A 321 6.42 -37.19 -10.44
N VAL A 322 6.53 -36.16 -11.29
CA VAL A 322 6.19 -34.77 -10.96
C VAL A 322 4.67 -34.63 -10.98
N ASP A 323 4.11 -33.97 -9.97
CA ASP A 323 2.66 -33.82 -9.82
C ASP A 323 2.11 -32.64 -10.63
N GLU A 324 2.89 -31.55 -10.71
CA GLU A 324 2.48 -30.29 -11.35
C GLU A 324 3.64 -29.60 -12.08
N PHE A 325 3.36 -29.10 -13.28
CA PHE A 325 4.22 -28.20 -14.04
C PHE A 325 3.59 -26.82 -14.06
N ARG A 326 4.39 -25.78 -13.80
CA ARG A 326 3.88 -24.42 -13.56
C ARG A 326 4.66 -23.38 -14.34
N LEU A 327 3.98 -22.56 -15.12
CA LEU A 327 4.62 -21.40 -15.74
C LEU A 327 4.83 -20.29 -14.72
N VAL A 328 6.03 -19.71 -14.74
CA VAL A 328 6.42 -18.55 -13.94
C VAL A 328 6.96 -17.40 -14.80
N GLY A 329 6.97 -17.57 -16.12
CA GLY A 329 7.33 -16.60 -17.14
C GLY A 329 6.73 -16.96 -18.50
N ASN A 330 6.63 -15.97 -19.40
CA ASN A 330 6.21 -16.21 -20.79
C ASN A 330 7.27 -17.04 -21.53
N VAL A 331 6.85 -17.81 -22.53
CA VAL A 331 7.74 -18.63 -23.36
C VAL A 331 7.54 -18.27 -24.83
N ASP A 332 8.59 -17.81 -25.51
CA ASP A 332 8.59 -17.52 -26.94
C ASP A 332 9.34 -18.62 -27.71
N PHE A 333 8.61 -19.40 -28.49
CA PHE A 333 9.15 -20.51 -29.27
C PHE A 333 9.78 -20.09 -30.60
N SER A 334 9.85 -18.79 -30.91
CA SER A 334 10.58 -18.29 -32.08
C SER A 334 10.14 -18.91 -33.42
N GLY A 335 8.88 -19.31 -33.56
CA GLY A 335 8.33 -19.93 -34.78
C GLY A 335 8.50 -19.06 -36.03
N ASN A 336 8.32 -17.74 -35.90
CA ASN A 336 8.56 -16.77 -36.98
C ASN A 336 10.06 -16.61 -37.36
N GLN A 337 10.98 -17.16 -36.58
CA GLN A 337 12.42 -17.21 -36.86
C GLN A 337 12.85 -18.59 -37.40
N GLY A 338 11.90 -19.42 -37.83
CA GLY A 338 12.18 -20.71 -38.45
C GLY A 338 12.30 -21.89 -37.48
N GLN A 339 12.09 -21.68 -36.18
CA GLN A 339 11.97 -22.80 -35.23
C GLN A 339 10.68 -23.58 -35.51
N ASN A 340 10.80 -24.91 -35.53
CA ASN A 340 9.66 -25.80 -35.67
C ASN A 340 9.38 -26.47 -34.33
N TYR A 341 8.20 -26.23 -33.76
CA TYR A 341 7.82 -26.77 -32.45
C TYR A 341 7.81 -28.32 -32.44
N ALA A 342 7.53 -28.97 -33.57
CA ALA A 342 7.57 -30.44 -33.67
C ALA A 342 8.99 -31.03 -33.76
N ASN A 343 10.00 -30.22 -34.04
CA ASN A 343 11.41 -30.60 -34.10
C ASN A 343 12.29 -29.37 -33.83
N TYR A 344 12.30 -28.96 -32.57
CA TYR A 344 12.92 -27.74 -32.10
C TYR A 344 14.38 -28.01 -31.75
N CYS A 345 15.29 -27.22 -32.30
CA CYS A 345 16.73 -27.41 -32.13
C CYS A 345 17.35 -26.28 -31.31
N ILE A 346 18.14 -26.64 -30.31
CA ILE A 346 18.96 -25.71 -29.52
C ILE A 346 20.42 -26.12 -29.69
N ASP A 347 21.28 -25.15 -30.02
CA ASP A 347 22.71 -25.36 -30.18
C ASP A 347 23.30 -25.98 -28.90
N GLY A 348 24.02 -27.09 -29.06
CA GLY A 348 24.61 -27.85 -27.95
C GLY A 348 23.66 -28.80 -27.22
N LEU A 349 22.33 -28.71 -27.41
CA LEU A 349 21.35 -29.65 -26.81
C LEU A 349 20.72 -30.61 -27.83
N GLY A 350 20.89 -30.33 -29.13
CA GLY A 350 20.29 -31.08 -30.22
C GLY A 350 18.83 -30.70 -30.44
N CYS A 351 18.07 -31.60 -31.09
CA CYS A 351 16.68 -31.36 -31.45
C CYS A 351 15.74 -32.26 -30.65
N THR A 352 14.55 -31.75 -30.31
CA THR A 352 13.47 -32.53 -29.68
C THR A 352 12.09 -32.05 -30.17
N SER A 353 11.07 -32.88 -30.01
CA SER A 353 9.68 -32.43 -30.17
C SER A 353 9.22 -31.70 -28.91
N MET A 354 8.77 -30.46 -29.06
CA MET A 354 8.18 -29.66 -27.98
C MET A 354 6.74 -30.06 -27.67
N ILE A 355 6.14 -30.92 -28.51
CA ILE A 355 4.79 -31.45 -28.33
C ILE A 355 4.80 -32.39 -27.12
N VAL A 356 4.31 -31.93 -25.98
CA VAL A 356 4.34 -32.74 -24.74
C VAL A 356 3.28 -33.83 -24.83
N GLY A 357 3.71 -35.07 -24.65
CA GLY A 357 2.86 -36.25 -24.66
C GLY A 357 2.49 -36.79 -26.04
N PHE A 358 3.31 -36.50 -27.06
CA PHE A 358 3.16 -37.13 -28.36
C PHE A 358 3.55 -38.62 -28.36
N SER A 359 4.51 -39.01 -27.50
CA SER A 359 4.96 -40.39 -27.30
C SER A 359 4.40 -41.02 -26.03
N ASN A 360 4.46 -40.29 -24.91
CA ASN A 360 3.99 -40.71 -23.59
C ASN A 360 2.86 -39.79 -23.14
N THR A 361 1.62 -40.28 -23.11
CA THR A 361 0.43 -39.48 -22.75
C THR A 361 0.63 -38.66 -21.47
N PHE A 362 0.34 -37.35 -21.54
CA PHE A 362 0.44 -36.45 -20.39
C PHE A 362 -0.74 -36.65 -19.43
N ASP A 363 -0.45 -36.87 -18.14
CA ASP A 363 -1.45 -37.26 -17.13
C ASP A 363 -1.33 -36.45 -15.82
N LYS A 364 -0.69 -35.27 -15.88
CA LYS A 364 -0.40 -34.42 -14.71
C LYS A 364 -1.12 -33.08 -14.77
N THR A 365 -0.87 -32.24 -13.76
CA THR A 365 -1.36 -30.86 -13.76
C THR A 365 -0.39 -29.95 -14.50
N PHE A 366 -0.91 -29.10 -15.37
CA PHE A 366 -0.18 -27.99 -15.96
C PHE A 366 -0.92 -26.67 -15.65
N ASP A 367 -0.30 -25.80 -14.87
CA ASP A 367 -0.83 -24.49 -14.50
C ASP A 367 -0.05 -23.37 -15.20
N GLY A 368 -0.70 -22.67 -16.13
CA GLY A 368 -0.09 -21.57 -16.86
C GLY A 368 0.06 -20.30 -16.02
N GLN A 369 -0.60 -20.19 -14.86
CA GLN A 369 -0.60 -18.98 -14.01
C GLN A 369 -0.78 -17.68 -14.81
N GLY A 370 -1.58 -17.69 -15.89
CA GLY A 370 -1.80 -16.54 -16.77
C GLY A 370 -0.60 -16.09 -17.61
N TYR A 371 0.53 -16.81 -17.60
CA TYR A 371 1.63 -16.60 -18.55
C TYR A 371 1.29 -17.14 -19.94
N THR A 372 1.97 -16.61 -20.95
CA THR A 372 1.69 -16.90 -22.35
C THR A 372 2.75 -17.79 -22.98
N LEU A 373 2.29 -18.85 -23.65
CA LEU A 373 3.04 -19.64 -24.63
C LEU A 373 2.85 -19.01 -26.01
N LYS A 374 3.93 -18.52 -26.65
CA LYS A 374 3.80 -17.74 -27.89
C LYS A 374 4.74 -18.09 -29.02
N ASN A 375 4.38 -17.61 -30.22
CA ASN A 375 5.19 -17.70 -31.44
C ASN A 375 5.44 -19.16 -31.84
N ILE A 376 4.36 -19.90 -32.05
CA ILE A 376 4.34 -21.35 -32.24
C ILE A 376 4.09 -21.65 -33.71
N ASN A 377 4.93 -22.49 -34.32
CA ASN A 377 4.68 -23.06 -35.64
C ASN A 377 4.95 -24.57 -35.58
N ILE A 378 3.99 -25.39 -36.01
CA ILE A 378 4.06 -26.85 -35.96
C ILE A 378 4.02 -27.38 -37.39
N ASP A 379 5.14 -27.92 -37.89
CA ASP A 379 5.17 -28.63 -39.17
C ASP A 379 5.69 -30.06 -38.97
N THR A 380 4.83 -31.06 -39.14
CA THR A 380 5.22 -32.48 -39.02
C THR A 380 5.48 -33.14 -40.36
N SER A 381 5.29 -32.41 -41.48
CA SER A 381 5.25 -33.00 -42.82
C SER A 381 6.60 -33.57 -43.28
N SER A 382 7.70 -32.96 -42.83
CA SER A 382 9.07 -33.38 -43.13
C SER A 382 9.69 -34.31 -42.09
N LEU A 383 8.94 -34.73 -41.07
CA LEU A 383 9.47 -35.60 -40.01
C LEU A 383 9.49 -37.06 -40.46
N ASN A 384 10.58 -37.77 -40.13
CA ASN A 384 10.71 -39.20 -40.40
C ASN A 384 9.72 -40.03 -39.56
N ASN A 385 9.56 -39.67 -38.28
CA ASN A 385 8.57 -40.27 -37.38
C ASN A 385 7.50 -39.22 -37.06
N LYS A 386 6.35 -39.32 -37.73
CA LYS A 386 5.29 -38.32 -37.63
C LYS A 386 4.42 -38.63 -36.40
N PRO A 387 4.21 -37.65 -35.49
CA PRO A 387 3.36 -37.85 -34.32
C PRO A 387 1.90 -38.09 -34.73
N TYR A 388 1.26 -39.06 -34.09
CA TYR A 388 -0.15 -39.40 -34.33
C TYR A 388 -1.11 -38.34 -33.76
N PHE A 389 -0.74 -37.72 -32.64
CA PHE A 389 -1.47 -36.65 -31.96
C PHE A 389 -0.66 -35.35 -31.99
N VAL A 390 -1.24 -34.26 -32.47
CA VAL A 390 -0.53 -32.99 -32.72
C VAL A 390 -1.26 -31.81 -32.10
N GLY A 391 -0.49 -30.97 -31.41
CA GLY A 391 -0.89 -29.72 -30.76
C GLY A 391 0.26 -29.19 -29.91
N ILE A 392 0.01 -28.24 -29.00
CA ILE A 392 0.98 -27.88 -27.95
C ILE A 392 1.26 -29.12 -27.09
N PHE A 393 0.18 -29.85 -26.79
CA PHE A 393 0.19 -31.19 -26.20
C PHE A 393 -0.23 -32.22 -27.26
N GLY A 394 0.38 -33.40 -27.22
CA GLY A 394 0.04 -34.50 -28.11
C GLY A 394 -1.22 -35.20 -27.62
N SER A 395 -1.04 -36.15 -26.72
CA SER A 395 -2.11 -36.87 -26.04
C SER A 395 -2.12 -36.55 -24.55
N THR A 396 -3.30 -36.33 -23.99
CA THR A 396 -3.53 -36.15 -22.55
C THR A 396 -4.54 -37.16 -22.04
N ASN A 397 -4.40 -37.62 -20.79
CA ASN A 397 -5.34 -38.54 -20.16
C ASN A 397 -5.51 -38.20 -18.68
N ASN A 398 -6.75 -37.88 -18.28
CA ASN A 398 -7.07 -37.42 -16.92
C ASN A 398 -6.16 -36.28 -16.41
N ALA A 399 -5.60 -35.50 -17.33
CA ALA A 399 -4.74 -34.36 -17.01
C ALA A 399 -5.57 -33.15 -16.57
N THR A 400 -4.94 -32.20 -15.88
CA THR A 400 -5.58 -30.93 -15.52
C THR A 400 -4.80 -29.77 -16.11
N PHE A 401 -5.44 -28.98 -16.96
CA PHE A 401 -4.89 -27.77 -17.56
C PHE A 401 -5.65 -26.55 -17.06
N LYS A 402 -4.94 -25.56 -16.51
CA LYS A 402 -5.56 -24.34 -16.00
C LYS A 402 -4.74 -23.07 -16.23
N ASN A 403 -5.45 -21.96 -16.43
CA ASN A 403 -4.89 -20.60 -16.49
C ASN A 403 -3.83 -20.40 -17.58
N ILE A 404 -4.10 -20.86 -18.80
CA ILE A 404 -3.10 -20.90 -19.88
C ILE A 404 -3.46 -19.89 -20.96
N ASN A 405 -2.52 -19.00 -21.29
CA ASN A 405 -2.62 -18.15 -22.47
C ASN A 405 -1.75 -18.73 -23.59
N VAL A 406 -2.29 -18.78 -24.80
CA VAL A 406 -1.58 -19.23 -26.01
C VAL A 406 -1.76 -18.18 -27.10
N ASP A 407 -0.65 -17.81 -27.73
CA ASP A 407 -0.63 -16.92 -28.90
C ASP A 407 0.31 -17.46 -29.99
N TYR A 408 -0.26 -18.06 -31.03
CA TYR A 408 0.54 -18.60 -32.14
C TYR A 408 1.25 -17.50 -32.95
N MET A 409 0.89 -16.23 -32.78
CA MET A 409 1.44 -15.08 -33.51
C MET A 409 1.41 -15.25 -35.04
N GLY A 410 0.36 -15.91 -35.55
CA GLY A 410 0.16 -16.21 -36.97
C GLY A 410 0.80 -17.52 -37.44
N GLY A 411 1.57 -18.22 -36.59
CA GLY A 411 2.11 -19.54 -36.91
C GLY A 411 1.00 -20.59 -37.04
N GLY A 412 1.21 -21.58 -37.91
CA GLY A 412 0.19 -22.57 -38.26
C GLY A 412 0.50 -23.97 -37.74
N ILE A 413 -0.42 -24.89 -38.02
CA ILE A 413 -0.23 -26.33 -37.82
C ILE A 413 -0.36 -27.02 -39.17
N LYS A 414 0.69 -27.71 -39.59
CA LYS A 414 0.72 -28.46 -40.83
C LYS A 414 1.15 -29.89 -40.56
N THR A 415 0.29 -30.83 -40.88
CA THR A 415 0.54 -32.25 -40.67
C THR A 415 0.29 -33.06 -41.94
N THR A 416 1.10 -34.11 -42.09
CA THR A 416 0.80 -35.20 -43.02
C THR A 416 0.71 -36.50 -42.23
N ASP A 417 -0.29 -37.34 -42.50
CA ASP A 417 -0.57 -38.59 -41.79
C ASP A 417 -0.85 -38.41 -40.27
N GLY A 418 -1.17 -37.19 -39.84
CA GLY A 418 -1.61 -36.92 -38.47
C GLY A 418 -3.04 -37.41 -38.29
N ALA A 419 -3.34 -38.16 -37.23
CA ALA A 419 -4.70 -38.66 -37.03
C ALA A 419 -5.57 -37.70 -36.23
N ARG A 420 -4.98 -36.97 -35.27
CA ARG A 420 -5.72 -35.99 -34.45
C ARG A 420 -4.91 -34.73 -34.24
N VAL A 421 -5.45 -33.60 -34.66
CA VAL A 421 -4.74 -32.32 -34.72
C VAL A 421 -5.59 -31.23 -34.07
N GLY A 422 -5.02 -30.54 -33.07
CA GLY A 422 -5.68 -29.44 -32.38
C GLY A 422 -4.73 -28.29 -32.07
N GLY A 423 -5.26 -27.06 -32.00
CA GLY A 423 -4.48 -25.89 -31.59
C GLY A 423 -3.91 -25.99 -30.17
N PHE A 424 -4.60 -26.69 -29.27
CA PHE A 424 -4.14 -26.96 -27.91
C PHE A 424 -3.60 -28.39 -27.79
N ALA A 425 -4.43 -29.39 -28.13
CA ALA A 425 -4.07 -30.80 -27.97
C ALA A 425 -4.56 -31.69 -29.12
N GLY A 426 -3.78 -32.70 -29.50
CA GLY A 426 -4.24 -33.70 -30.47
C GLY A 426 -5.37 -34.55 -29.90
N TYR A 427 -5.12 -35.19 -28.75
CA TYR A 427 -6.12 -35.92 -27.97
C TYR A 427 -6.25 -35.28 -26.59
N ALA A 428 -7.40 -34.64 -26.33
CA ALA A 428 -7.67 -33.88 -25.13
C ALA A 428 -8.58 -34.67 -24.18
N SER A 429 -7.98 -35.41 -23.25
CA SER A 429 -8.71 -36.02 -22.13
C SER A 429 -8.26 -35.51 -20.76
N GLY A 430 -9.25 -35.06 -19.97
CA GLY A 430 -9.02 -34.45 -18.66
C GLY A 430 -9.93 -33.25 -18.38
N THR A 431 -9.43 -32.32 -17.55
CA THR A 431 -10.08 -31.04 -17.22
C THR A 431 -9.29 -29.88 -17.79
N PHE A 432 -9.97 -28.99 -18.50
CA PHE A 432 -9.41 -27.81 -19.16
C PHE A 432 -10.19 -26.59 -18.71
N SER A 433 -9.56 -25.69 -17.96
CA SER A 433 -10.23 -24.51 -17.41
C SER A 433 -9.42 -23.23 -17.60
N ASN A 434 -10.08 -22.12 -17.92
CA ASN A 434 -9.43 -20.82 -18.09
C ASN A 434 -8.29 -20.92 -19.11
N ILE A 435 -8.63 -21.06 -20.40
CA ILE A 435 -7.64 -21.17 -21.48
C ILE A 435 -7.99 -20.19 -22.60
N SER A 436 -7.01 -19.45 -23.10
CA SER A 436 -7.16 -18.62 -24.30
C SER A 436 -6.22 -19.05 -25.42
N LEU A 437 -6.74 -19.20 -26.64
CA LEU A 437 -5.99 -19.53 -27.85
C LEU A 437 -6.18 -18.41 -28.88
N ASN A 438 -5.08 -17.78 -29.28
CA ASN A 438 -5.11 -16.61 -30.16
C ASN A 438 -4.19 -16.77 -31.37
N ASN A 439 -4.58 -16.12 -32.47
CA ASN A 439 -3.77 -15.88 -33.66
C ASN A 439 -3.15 -17.15 -34.25
N ILE A 440 -3.94 -18.23 -34.30
CA ILE A 440 -3.52 -19.47 -34.95
C ILE A 440 -3.64 -19.25 -36.46
N GLY A 441 -2.56 -19.54 -37.20
CA GLY A 441 -2.61 -19.63 -38.65
C GLY A 441 -3.48 -20.81 -39.12
N ASN A 442 -3.29 -21.25 -40.34
CA ASN A 442 -4.03 -22.41 -40.85
C ASN A 442 -3.67 -23.68 -40.06
N ILE A 443 -4.69 -24.48 -39.73
CA ILE A 443 -4.56 -25.83 -39.21
C ILE A 443 -4.89 -26.77 -40.37
N SER A 444 -3.91 -27.53 -40.85
CA SER A 444 -4.03 -28.35 -42.04
C SER A 444 -3.52 -29.75 -41.78
N ASN A 445 -4.37 -30.73 -42.10
CA ASN A 445 -4.08 -32.13 -41.98
C ASN A 445 -4.44 -32.85 -43.30
N SER A 446 -3.51 -33.67 -43.78
CA SER A 446 -3.65 -34.44 -45.01
C SER A 446 -2.98 -35.81 -44.84
N GLY A 447 -3.41 -36.86 -45.52
CA GLY A 447 -2.78 -38.18 -45.38
C GLY A 447 -3.70 -39.38 -45.51
N LYS A 448 -3.19 -40.55 -45.09
CA LYS A 448 -3.81 -41.86 -45.36
C LYS A 448 -4.70 -42.44 -44.26
N TYR A 449 -4.79 -41.83 -43.08
CA TYR A 449 -5.56 -42.35 -41.93
C TYR A 449 -6.79 -41.50 -41.63
N ASP A 450 -7.66 -41.96 -40.73
CA ASP A 450 -8.74 -41.13 -40.20
C ASP A 450 -8.17 -39.87 -39.56
N SER A 451 -8.76 -38.72 -39.87
CA SER A 451 -8.28 -37.41 -39.45
C SER A 451 -9.36 -36.60 -38.75
N TYR A 452 -9.04 -36.18 -37.53
CA TYR A 452 -9.86 -35.28 -36.74
C TYR A 452 -9.07 -34.00 -36.48
N THR A 453 -9.55 -32.89 -37.04
CA THR A 453 -8.86 -31.60 -36.98
C THR A 453 -9.75 -30.56 -36.31
N GLY A 454 -9.31 -29.94 -35.22
CA GLY A 454 -10.10 -28.92 -34.52
C GLY A 454 -9.30 -27.68 -34.13
N GLY A 455 -10.00 -26.57 -33.91
CA GLY A 455 -9.35 -25.32 -33.46
C GLY A 455 -8.70 -25.45 -32.08
N PHE A 456 -9.34 -26.18 -31.15
CA PHE A 456 -8.80 -26.47 -29.82
C PHE A 456 -8.22 -27.89 -29.74
N ALA A 457 -9.00 -28.92 -30.12
CA ALA A 457 -8.59 -30.31 -30.01
C ALA A 457 -8.85 -31.12 -31.28
N GLY A 458 -7.97 -32.08 -31.60
CA GLY A 458 -8.29 -33.06 -32.63
C GLY A 458 -9.46 -33.96 -32.18
N PHE A 459 -9.34 -34.49 -30.97
CA PHE A 459 -10.38 -35.31 -30.34
C PHE A 459 -10.56 -34.91 -28.87
N ALA A 460 -11.78 -34.60 -28.45
CA ALA A 460 -12.07 -34.09 -27.11
C ALA A 460 -12.89 -35.07 -26.27
N TYR A 461 -12.46 -35.28 -25.03
CA TYR A 461 -13.08 -36.18 -24.06
C TYR A 461 -12.82 -35.73 -22.61
N GLY A 462 -13.69 -34.86 -22.06
CA GLY A 462 -13.48 -34.34 -20.72
C GLY A 462 -14.37 -33.17 -20.32
N ILE A 463 -13.87 -32.33 -19.42
CA ILE A 463 -14.54 -31.13 -18.93
C ILE A 463 -13.80 -29.90 -19.45
N PHE A 464 -14.50 -29.06 -20.20
CA PHE A 464 -13.96 -27.85 -20.81
C PHE A 464 -14.73 -26.65 -20.25
N SER A 465 -14.03 -25.71 -19.63
CA SER A 465 -14.66 -24.56 -18.98
C SER A 465 -13.87 -23.27 -19.21
N ASN A 466 -14.55 -22.15 -19.46
CA ASN A 466 -13.93 -20.84 -19.56
C ASN A 466 -12.82 -20.79 -20.65
N ILE A 467 -13.16 -21.19 -21.87
CA ILE A 467 -12.19 -21.27 -22.98
C ILE A 467 -12.56 -20.27 -24.07
N SER A 468 -11.58 -19.49 -24.54
CA SER A 468 -11.74 -18.58 -25.67
C SER A 468 -10.80 -18.91 -26.82
N LEU A 469 -11.33 -18.89 -28.04
CA LEU A 469 -10.60 -19.06 -29.29
C LEU A 469 -10.82 -17.82 -30.14
N ASN A 470 -9.74 -17.15 -30.56
CA ASN A 470 -9.80 -15.93 -31.34
C ASN A 470 -8.78 -15.94 -32.49
N ASN A 471 -9.19 -15.44 -33.66
CA ASN A 471 -8.33 -15.32 -34.84
C ASN A 471 -7.66 -16.65 -35.20
N ILE A 472 -8.48 -17.66 -35.49
CA ILE A 472 -8.02 -18.96 -36.01
C ILE A 472 -8.18 -18.95 -37.53
N GLY A 473 -7.13 -19.36 -38.25
CA GLY A 473 -7.13 -19.51 -39.70
C GLY A 473 -8.01 -20.67 -40.19
N ASN A 474 -7.79 -21.08 -41.44
CA ASN A 474 -8.56 -22.19 -42.03
C ASN A 474 -8.25 -23.50 -41.30
N ILE A 475 -9.30 -24.29 -41.05
CA ILE A 475 -9.20 -25.63 -40.46
C ILE A 475 -9.48 -26.63 -41.58
N SER A 476 -8.48 -27.39 -41.96
CA SER A 476 -8.57 -28.34 -43.08
C SER A 476 -8.12 -29.73 -42.70
N SER A 477 -8.92 -30.72 -43.12
CA SER A 477 -8.66 -32.15 -43.00
C SER A 477 -8.96 -32.77 -44.36
N SER A 478 -8.03 -33.51 -44.95
CA SER A 478 -8.19 -34.06 -46.31
C SER A 478 -7.49 -35.41 -46.45
N ASN A 479 -8.21 -36.48 -46.07
CA ASN A 479 -7.65 -37.83 -46.00
C ASN A 479 -8.50 -38.87 -46.73
N SER A 480 -7.91 -40.04 -47.02
CA SER A 480 -8.50 -41.09 -47.86
C SER A 480 -9.62 -41.93 -47.24
N TYR A 481 -9.86 -41.84 -45.92
CA TYR A 481 -10.88 -42.63 -45.21
C TYR A 481 -11.93 -41.73 -44.54
N ASP A 482 -11.75 -41.37 -43.27
CA ASP A 482 -12.65 -40.45 -42.56
C ASP A 482 -11.93 -39.13 -42.25
N ALA A 483 -12.53 -38.00 -42.62
CA ALA A 483 -11.93 -36.69 -42.41
C ALA A 483 -12.97 -35.74 -41.82
N ARG A 484 -12.74 -35.31 -40.58
CA ARG A 484 -13.64 -34.47 -39.80
C ARG A 484 -12.92 -33.21 -39.36
N ALA A 485 -13.58 -32.08 -39.51
CA ALA A 485 -13.09 -30.80 -39.06
C ALA A 485 -14.15 -30.08 -38.23
N GLY A 486 -13.72 -29.43 -37.14
CA GLY A 486 -14.62 -28.64 -36.31
C GLY A 486 -13.98 -27.39 -35.73
N GLY A 487 -14.77 -26.35 -35.53
CA GLY A 487 -14.25 -25.08 -35.02
C GLY A 487 -13.59 -25.15 -33.64
N PHE A 488 -14.11 -26.00 -32.76
CA PHE A 488 -13.52 -26.33 -31.46
C PHE A 488 -12.80 -27.70 -31.50
N ALA A 489 -13.51 -28.76 -31.90
CA ALA A 489 -12.97 -30.12 -31.91
C ALA A 489 -13.18 -30.84 -33.25
N GLY A 490 -12.20 -31.62 -33.70
CA GLY A 490 -12.40 -32.48 -34.87
C GLY A 490 -13.47 -33.56 -34.60
N SER A 491 -13.41 -34.17 -33.43
CA SER A 491 -14.45 -35.09 -32.92
C SER A 491 -14.58 -34.98 -31.41
N ILE A 492 -15.76 -35.32 -30.88
CA ILE A 492 -16.03 -35.44 -29.45
C ILE A 492 -16.40 -36.87 -29.07
N ASN A 493 -16.00 -37.31 -27.87
CA ASN A 493 -16.45 -38.60 -27.31
C ASN A 493 -17.46 -38.35 -26.18
N SER A 494 -18.64 -38.92 -26.33
CA SER A 494 -19.76 -38.80 -25.41
C SER A 494 -20.19 -40.15 -24.82
N PHE A 495 -19.32 -41.16 -24.70
CA PHE A 495 -19.66 -42.35 -23.91
C PHE A 495 -19.75 -42.06 -22.41
N LEU A 496 -18.98 -41.10 -21.92
CA LEU A 496 -19.24 -40.40 -20.65
C LEU A 496 -19.68 -38.97 -20.98
N SER A 497 -20.40 -38.32 -20.05
CA SER A 497 -20.87 -36.94 -20.24
C SER A 497 -19.71 -35.97 -20.43
N ILE A 498 -19.47 -35.55 -21.68
CA ILE A 498 -18.58 -34.44 -22.03
C ILE A 498 -19.29 -33.11 -21.74
N THR A 499 -18.57 -32.17 -21.13
CA THR A 499 -19.13 -30.89 -20.69
C THR A 499 -18.37 -29.72 -21.30
N PHE A 500 -19.10 -28.79 -21.89
CA PHE A 500 -18.61 -27.52 -22.38
C PHE A 500 -19.32 -26.38 -21.64
N LYS A 501 -18.55 -25.56 -20.91
CA LYS A 501 -19.07 -24.45 -20.14
C LYS A 501 -18.33 -23.15 -20.46
N ASN A 502 -19.05 -22.06 -20.72
CA ASN A 502 -18.44 -20.74 -20.97
C ASN A 502 -17.36 -20.81 -22.07
N ILE A 503 -17.76 -21.29 -23.25
CA ILE A 503 -16.87 -21.44 -24.41
C ILE A 503 -17.22 -20.37 -25.44
N TYR A 504 -16.22 -19.61 -25.88
CA TYR A 504 -16.39 -18.47 -26.78
C TYR A 504 -15.44 -18.57 -27.96
N ILE A 505 -15.97 -18.58 -29.18
CA ILE A 505 -15.15 -18.73 -30.40
C ILE A 505 -15.46 -17.60 -31.35
N PHE A 506 -14.46 -16.78 -31.69
CA PHE A 506 -14.58 -15.74 -32.70
C PHE A 506 -13.79 -16.11 -33.96
N PHE A 507 -14.52 -16.29 -35.06
CA PHE A 507 -13.96 -16.57 -36.37
C PHE A 507 -13.86 -15.28 -37.18
N ASN A 508 -12.68 -15.03 -37.74
CA ASN A 508 -12.44 -13.88 -38.62
C ASN A 508 -13.06 -14.10 -40.01
N PRO A 509 -13.38 -13.02 -40.76
CA PRO A 509 -13.97 -13.14 -42.09
C PRO A 509 -13.08 -13.94 -43.05
N ASN A 510 -13.73 -14.66 -43.98
CA ASN A 510 -13.12 -15.52 -45.00
C ASN A 510 -12.47 -16.80 -44.46
N MET A 511 -12.81 -17.21 -43.25
CA MET A 511 -12.33 -18.49 -42.72
C MET A 511 -13.15 -19.66 -43.29
N SER A 512 -12.53 -20.82 -43.42
CA SER A 512 -13.18 -22.06 -43.85
C SER A 512 -12.84 -23.24 -42.94
N ILE A 513 -13.83 -24.12 -42.74
CA ILE A 513 -13.65 -25.46 -42.18
C ILE A 513 -13.90 -26.44 -43.33
N SER A 514 -12.93 -27.24 -43.71
CA SER A 514 -13.04 -28.13 -44.88
C SER A 514 -13.88 -29.37 -44.60
N ILE A 515 -14.43 -29.98 -45.66
CA ILE A 515 -15.25 -31.21 -45.63
C ILE A 515 -16.54 -30.99 -44.81
N ASP A 516 -17.52 -31.89 -44.89
CA ASP A 516 -18.70 -31.89 -44.02
C ASP A 516 -18.24 -31.85 -42.55
N GLY A 517 -18.02 -30.64 -42.01
CA GLY A 517 -17.49 -30.35 -40.69
C GLY A 517 -18.55 -29.68 -39.83
N GLY A 518 -18.22 -29.28 -38.60
CA GLY A 518 -19.16 -28.54 -37.74
C GLY A 518 -18.60 -27.23 -37.24
N LYS A 519 -19.48 -26.27 -36.94
CA LYS A 519 -19.05 -24.96 -36.41
C LYS A 519 -18.35 -25.09 -35.07
N PHE A 520 -18.75 -26.06 -34.25
CA PHE A 520 -18.09 -26.43 -33.00
C PHE A 520 -17.36 -27.77 -33.11
N PHE A 521 -18.03 -28.85 -33.54
CA PHE A 521 -17.40 -30.17 -33.65
C PHE A 521 -17.69 -30.89 -34.97
N GLY A 522 -16.69 -31.59 -35.52
CA GLY A 522 -16.81 -32.29 -36.80
C GLY A 522 -17.57 -33.62 -36.74
N ASP A 523 -17.46 -34.36 -35.64
CA ASP A 523 -18.17 -35.63 -35.40
C ASP A 523 -18.41 -35.91 -33.91
N LYS A 524 -19.38 -36.78 -33.59
CA LYS A 524 -19.70 -37.22 -32.23
C LYS A 524 -19.70 -38.74 -32.14
N TYR A 525 -18.77 -39.27 -31.34
CA TYR A 525 -18.68 -40.69 -31.01
C TYR A 525 -19.36 -40.99 -29.67
N GLY A 526 -20.29 -41.95 -29.62
CA GLY A 526 -20.99 -42.37 -28.40
C GLY A 526 -22.44 -41.91 -28.31
N SER A 527 -23.20 -42.53 -27.41
CA SER A 527 -24.66 -42.39 -27.31
C SER A 527 -25.13 -41.30 -26.35
N ALA A 528 -24.33 -40.88 -25.36
CA ALA A 528 -24.76 -39.81 -24.46
C ALA A 528 -24.74 -38.45 -25.18
N ASN A 529 -25.52 -37.51 -24.66
CA ASN A 529 -25.56 -36.15 -25.19
C ASN A 529 -24.47 -35.28 -24.54
N PRO A 530 -23.73 -34.49 -25.33
CA PRO A 530 -22.86 -33.46 -24.77
C PRO A 530 -23.68 -32.42 -24.01
N THR A 531 -23.09 -31.83 -22.97
CA THR A 531 -23.69 -30.72 -22.23
C THR A 531 -23.09 -29.40 -22.70
N PHE A 532 -23.94 -28.45 -23.09
CA PHE A 532 -23.54 -27.10 -23.48
C PHE A 532 -24.11 -26.06 -22.50
N ASP A 533 -23.26 -25.45 -21.69
CA ASP A 533 -23.62 -24.36 -20.78
C ASP A 533 -22.93 -23.08 -21.25
N ASN A 534 -23.69 -22.10 -21.74
CA ASN A 534 -23.12 -20.80 -22.15
C ASN A 534 -22.00 -20.94 -23.21
N VAL A 535 -22.32 -21.58 -24.34
CA VAL A 535 -21.40 -21.77 -25.48
C VAL A 535 -21.83 -20.87 -26.64
N HIS A 536 -20.88 -20.08 -27.15
CA HIS A 536 -21.11 -19.08 -28.19
C HIS A 536 -20.07 -19.14 -29.32
N ILE A 537 -20.55 -19.03 -30.56
CA ILE A 537 -19.71 -18.95 -31.76
C ILE A 537 -20.10 -17.69 -32.54
N TYR A 538 -19.11 -16.93 -32.98
CA TYR A 538 -19.27 -15.71 -33.76
C TYR A 538 -18.63 -15.91 -35.13
N HIS A 539 -19.39 -15.77 -36.20
CA HIS A 539 -18.86 -15.90 -37.57
C HIS A 539 -19.55 -14.95 -38.57
N HIS A 540 -18.85 -14.64 -39.66
CA HIS A 540 -19.41 -13.83 -40.73
C HIS A 540 -20.50 -14.61 -41.50
N VAL A 541 -21.54 -13.92 -41.95
CA VAL A 541 -22.74 -14.52 -42.59
C VAL A 541 -22.44 -15.29 -43.88
N SER A 542 -21.35 -14.94 -44.59
CA SER A 542 -20.91 -15.65 -45.80
C SER A 542 -20.06 -16.88 -45.52
N ASP A 543 -19.66 -17.10 -44.27
CA ASP A 543 -18.66 -18.10 -43.91
C ASP A 543 -19.35 -19.32 -43.28
N LEU A 544 -18.64 -20.46 -43.24
CA LEU A 544 -19.08 -21.69 -42.58
C LEU A 544 -20.40 -22.29 -43.09
N THR A 545 -20.79 -22.00 -44.34
CA THR A 545 -22.04 -22.53 -44.94
C THR A 545 -22.04 -24.05 -45.10
N ASN A 546 -20.87 -24.67 -45.20
CA ASN A 546 -20.70 -26.12 -45.32
C ASN A 546 -20.49 -26.84 -43.97
N ALA A 547 -20.19 -26.11 -42.89
CA ALA A 547 -19.83 -26.69 -41.60
C ALA A 547 -21.08 -27.00 -40.76
N ASN A 548 -21.90 -27.99 -41.16
CA ASN A 548 -23.22 -28.26 -40.58
C ASN A 548 -23.37 -29.53 -39.72
N ASN A 549 -22.30 -30.28 -39.45
CA ASN A 549 -22.41 -31.60 -38.78
C ASN A 549 -22.97 -31.57 -37.36
N ASP A 550 -22.86 -30.43 -36.68
CA ASP A 550 -23.36 -30.23 -35.32
C ASP A 550 -24.63 -29.37 -35.27
N ASN A 551 -25.33 -29.19 -36.42
CA ASN A 551 -26.50 -28.32 -36.54
C ASN A 551 -27.65 -28.67 -35.58
N SER A 552 -27.79 -29.93 -35.16
CA SER A 552 -28.80 -30.37 -34.19
C SER A 552 -28.63 -29.73 -32.82
N TYR A 553 -27.44 -29.18 -32.54
CA TYR A 553 -27.10 -28.52 -31.29
C TYR A 553 -27.12 -26.99 -31.39
N TRP A 554 -27.41 -26.43 -32.56
CA TRP A 554 -27.38 -24.98 -32.75
C TRP A 554 -28.63 -24.29 -32.24
N ASN A 555 -28.44 -23.04 -31.83
CA ASN A 555 -29.45 -22.02 -31.68
C ASN A 555 -29.00 -20.78 -32.45
N ASP A 556 -29.86 -20.24 -33.31
CA ASP A 556 -29.64 -18.93 -33.91
C ASP A 556 -29.85 -17.84 -32.84
N PHE A 557 -28.75 -17.28 -32.34
CA PHE A 557 -28.81 -16.28 -31.27
C PHE A 557 -29.39 -14.96 -31.76
N ASN A 558 -29.15 -14.59 -33.02
CA ASN A 558 -29.65 -13.34 -33.60
C ASN A 558 -31.18 -13.30 -33.62
N THR A 559 -31.83 -14.46 -33.77
CA THR A 559 -33.28 -14.60 -33.81
C THR A 559 -33.90 -14.94 -32.45
N ASN A 560 -33.32 -15.90 -31.72
CA ASN A 560 -33.95 -16.50 -30.53
C ASN A 560 -33.38 -15.98 -29.20
N GLY A 561 -32.32 -15.19 -29.21
CA GLY A 561 -31.55 -14.89 -28.00
C GLY A 561 -30.86 -16.12 -27.42
N TYR A 562 -30.54 -16.10 -26.12
CA TYR A 562 -29.86 -17.21 -25.45
C TYR A 562 -30.78 -18.44 -25.28
N VAL A 563 -30.30 -19.61 -25.70
CA VAL A 563 -30.92 -20.90 -25.41
C VAL A 563 -29.94 -21.80 -24.66
N SER A 564 -30.41 -22.34 -23.53
CA SER A 564 -29.65 -23.28 -22.71
C SER A 564 -29.47 -24.64 -23.39
N ASN A 565 -28.37 -25.34 -23.10
CA ASN A 565 -28.03 -26.63 -23.70
C ASN A 565 -27.93 -26.63 -25.23
N LYS A 566 -27.57 -25.47 -25.80
CA LYS A 566 -27.35 -25.26 -27.24
C LYS A 566 -26.06 -24.45 -27.46
N ILE A 567 -25.53 -24.60 -28.66
CA ILE A 567 -24.45 -23.77 -29.20
C ILE A 567 -25.13 -22.52 -29.78
N ASN A 568 -24.91 -21.37 -29.15
CA ASN A 568 -25.52 -20.11 -29.54
C ASN A 568 -24.69 -19.45 -30.66
N ILE A 569 -25.20 -19.52 -31.89
CA ILE A 569 -24.53 -19.04 -33.10
C ILE A 569 -24.89 -17.57 -33.32
N HIS A 570 -23.87 -16.72 -33.34
CA HIS A 570 -23.95 -15.31 -33.72
C HIS A 570 -23.43 -15.13 -35.13
N THR A 571 -24.29 -14.65 -36.01
CA THR A 571 -23.92 -14.24 -37.37
C THR A 571 -23.72 -12.73 -37.41
N TYR A 572 -22.60 -12.31 -37.99
CA TYR A 572 -22.27 -10.90 -38.21
C TYR A 572 -22.01 -10.63 -39.70
N ASN A 573 -22.04 -9.36 -40.09
CA ASN A 573 -21.66 -8.89 -41.40
C ASN A 573 -20.64 -7.75 -41.26
N ASN A 574 -20.10 -7.26 -42.38
CA ASN A 574 -19.11 -6.18 -42.38
C ASN A 574 -19.54 -4.91 -41.62
N SER A 575 -20.85 -4.63 -41.49
CA SER A 575 -21.34 -3.41 -40.82
C SER A 575 -21.40 -3.51 -39.30
N ASN A 576 -21.50 -4.71 -38.73
CA ASN A 576 -21.65 -4.91 -37.28
C ASN A 576 -20.54 -5.75 -36.64
N GLN A 577 -19.55 -6.22 -37.43
CA GLN A 577 -18.44 -7.05 -36.96
C GLN A 577 -17.75 -6.48 -35.72
N GLU A 578 -17.42 -5.17 -35.71
CA GLU A 578 -16.73 -4.54 -34.58
C GLU A 578 -17.56 -4.65 -33.28
N SER A 579 -18.84 -4.33 -33.34
CA SER A 579 -19.75 -4.43 -32.19
C SER A 579 -19.84 -5.87 -31.66
N VAL A 580 -19.94 -6.84 -32.57
CA VAL A 580 -20.00 -8.26 -32.22
C VAL A 580 -18.65 -8.75 -31.65
N TYR A 581 -17.53 -8.24 -32.15
CA TYR A 581 -16.22 -8.52 -31.59
C TYR A 581 -16.05 -7.96 -30.17
N GLN A 582 -16.57 -6.75 -29.91
CA GLN A 582 -16.60 -6.19 -28.54
C GLN A 582 -17.49 -7.03 -27.60
N ASP A 583 -18.62 -7.54 -28.09
CA ASP A 583 -19.45 -8.50 -27.33
C ASP A 583 -18.65 -9.78 -26.99
N PHE A 584 -17.94 -10.34 -27.98
CA PHE A 584 -17.03 -11.47 -27.74
C PHE A 584 -15.98 -11.12 -26.68
N LEU A 585 -15.27 -10.00 -26.79
CA LEU A 585 -14.25 -9.59 -25.81
C LEU A 585 -14.80 -9.41 -24.40
N SER A 586 -16.04 -8.96 -24.25
CA SER A 586 -16.70 -8.82 -22.94
C SER A 586 -16.96 -10.16 -22.24
N LYS A 587 -16.98 -11.26 -23.01
CA LYS A 587 -17.29 -12.61 -22.54
C LYS A 587 -16.08 -13.56 -22.59
N ALA A 588 -15.16 -13.30 -23.51
CA ALA A 588 -13.92 -14.03 -23.66
C ALA A 588 -13.10 -13.84 -22.38
N ASN A 589 -12.66 -14.94 -21.79
CA ASN A 589 -11.83 -14.87 -20.60
C ASN A 589 -10.47 -14.28 -20.96
N THR A 590 -10.24 -13.00 -20.64
CA THR A 590 -8.88 -12.48 -20.51
C THR A 590 -8.34 -13.01 -19.19
N ILE A 591 -7.52 -14.07 -19.26
CA ILE A 591 -6.87 -14.63 -18.07
C ILE A 591 -5.85 -13.60 -17.61
N SER A 592 -6.23 -12.83 -16.61
CA SER A 592 -5.31 -11.94 -15.93
C SER A 592 -4.24 -12.78 -15.25
N ARG A 593 -2.98 -12.37 -15.38
CA ARG A 593 -1.91 -12.95 -14.56
C ARG A 593 -2.34 -12.87 -13.09
N PRO A 594 -2.04 -13.87 -12.24
CA PRO A 594 -1.95 -13.62 -10.81
C PRO A 594 -1.10 -12.38 -10.68
N THR A 595 -1.66 -11.35 -10.07
CA THR A 595 -0.92 -10.15 -9.76
C THR A 595 0.36 -10.60 -9.06
N PRO A 596 1.56 -10.38 -9.63
CA PRO A 596 2.78 -10.42 -8.83
C PRO A 596 2.48 -9.55 -7.61
N PRO A 597 2.92 -9.88 -6.39
CA PRO A 597 2.64 -9.05 -5.23
C PRO A 597 2.93 -7.60 -5.61
N THR A 598 1.84 -6.84 -5.81
CA THR A 598 1.91 -5.56 -6.51
C THR A 598 2.79 -4.65 -5.67
N ASN A 599 3.71 -3.97 -6.34
CA ASN A 599 4.26 -2.75 -5.80
C ASN A 599 3.06 -1.80 -5.61
N PRO A 600 2.77 -1.31 -4.40
CA PRO A 600 1.46 -0.76 -4.06
C PRO A 600 1.30 0.62 -4.69
N SER A 601 0.51 0.72 -5.75
CA SER A 601 -0.02 1.99 -6.24
C SER A 601 -1.54 1.96 -6.45
N ASN A 602 -2.23 0.90 -6.03
CA ASN A 602 -3.69 0.85 -6.00
C ASN A 602 -4.18 0.08 -4.75
N PRO A 603 -4.57 0.77 -3.67
CA PRO A 603 -4.87 0.17 -2.35
C PRO A 603 -6.30 -0.38 -2.20
N THR A 604 -7.13 -0.37 -3.26
CA THR A 604 -8.55 -0.80 -3.18
C THR A 604 -8.81 -2.24 -3.58
N ASN A 605 -7.80 -3.01 -3.97
CA ASN A 605 -7.97 -4.44 -4.24
C ASN A 605 -7.03 -5.31 -3.39
N PRO A 606 -7.22 -5.38 -2.06
CA PRO A 606 -6.62 -6.45 -1.31
C PRO A 606 -7.31 -7.74 -1.75
N ASP A 607 -6.55 -8.74 -2.21
CA ASP A 607 -7.02 -10.12 -2.33
C ASP A 607 -7.54 -10.68 -0.98
N VAL A 608 -7.43 -9.92 0.11
CA VAL A 608 -7.83 -10.22 1.48
C VAL A 608 -9.01 -9.33 1.90
N ILE A 609 -10.14 -9.95 2.25
CA ILE A 609 -11.27 -9.27 2.89
C ILE A 609 -10.98 -9.21 4.39
N LEU A 610 -10.80 -8.00 4.93
CA LEU A 610 -10.61 -7.78 6.36
C LEU A 610 -11.92 -8.03 7.12
N GLY A 611 -11.83 -8.74 8.24
CA GLY A 611 -12.90 -8.86 9.22
C GLY A 611 -12.80 -7.79 10.31
N SER A 612 -13.85 -7.67 11.13
CA SER A 612 -13.85 -6.74 12.28
C SER A 612 -12.80 -7.10 13.33
N ASP A 613 -12.35 -8.36 13.34
CA ASP A 613 -11.27 -8.87 14.17
C ASP A 613 -9.87 -8.54 13.62
N ASP A 614 -9.77 -8.08 12.38
CA ASP A 614 -8.49 -7.75 11.72
C ASP A 614 -8.10 -6.27 11.83
N VAL A 615 -9.00 -5.43 12.32
CA VAL A 615 -8.79 -3.98 12.47
C VAL A 615 -8.68 -3.58 13.94
N ILE A 616 -8.16 -2.37 14.17
CA ILE A 616 -8.12 -1.78 15.51
C ILE A 616 -9.54 -1.68 16.10
N SER A 617 -9.68 -1.97 17.38
CA SER A 617 -11.01 -1.93 18.01
C SER A 617 -11.57 -0.51 18.07
N ALA A 618 -12.89 -0.37 17.87
CA ALA A 618 -13.58 0.90 18.00
C ALA A 618 -13.41 1.50 19.41
N ASN A 619 -13.33 0.67 20.45
CA ASN A 619 -13.15 1.10 21.83
C ASN A 619 -11.76 1.71 22.07
N ASP A 620 -10.70 1.13 21.50
CA ASP A 620 -9.35 1.70 21.59
C ASP A 620 -9.28 3.07 20.91
N LEU A 621 -9.89 3.18 19.71
CA LEU A 621 -9.98 4.45 18.98
C LEU A 621 -10.74 5.51 19.78
N ASP A 622 -11.90 5.17 20.32
CA ASP A 622 -12.72 6.09 21.12
C ASP A 622 -11.96 6.57 22.36
N THR A 623 -11.29 5.65 23.06
CA THR A 623 -10.45 5.97 24.22
C THR A 623 -9.36 6.98 23.85
N TRP A 624 -8.59 6.72 22.79
CA TRP A 624 -7.49 7.61 22.39
C TRP A 624 -7.98 8.96 21.88
N LEU A 625 -9.11 9.00 21.16
CA LEU A 625 -9.74 10.25 20.73
C LEU A 625 -10.27 11.05 21.92
N GLY A 626 -10.87 10.38 22.90
CA GLY A 626 -11.34 10.98 24.15
C GLY A 626 -10.19 11.63 24.93
N GLU A 627 -9.06 10.94 25.10
CA GLU A 627 -7.85 11.47 25.74
C GLU A 627 -7.33 12.72 25.02
N ILE A 628 -7.29 12.71 23.68
CA ILE A 628 -6.86 13.85 22.88
C ILE A 628 -7.80 15.04 23.05
N LEU A 629 -9.11 14.81 23.02
CA LEU A 629 -10.11 15.88 23.10
C LEU A 629 -10.26 16.46 24.51
N ALA A 630 -9.96 15.67 25.55
CA ALA A 630 -10.03 16.10 26.95
C ALA A 630 -8.71 16.71 27.48
N GLY A 631 -7.62 16.65 26.71
CA GLY A 631 -6.31 17.13 27.13
C GLY A 631 -6.25 18.64 27.40
N ASN A 632 -5.28 19.05 28.22
CA ASN A 632 -5.00 20.45 28.54
C ASN A 632 -3.67 20.86 27.91
N TYR A 633 -3.72 21.75 26.93
CA TYR A 633 -2.58 22.13 26.11
C TYR A 633 -2.26 23.61 26.27
N TRP A 634 -0.99 23.97 26.07
CA TRP A 634 -0.60 25.38 26.07
C TRP A 634 0.60 25.66 25.18
N ILE A 635 0.73 26.93 24.79
CA ILE A 635 1.93 27.43 24.10
C ILE A 635 2.48 28.64 24.85
N ASP A 636 3.80 28.66 25.04
CA ASP A 636 4.50 29.79 25.65
C ASP A 636 5.00 30.72 24.55
N ILE A 637 4.70 32.02 24.64
CA ILE A 637 5.19 33.00 23.66
C ILE A 637 6.73 33.09 23.63
N ASN A 638 7.41 32.64 24.68
CA ASN A 638 8.87 32.54 24.74
C ASN A 638 9.42 31.26 24.09
N ASP A 639 8.59 30.24 23.86
CA ASP A 639 8.92 28.99 23.16
C ASP A 639 7.80 28.56 22.20
N LEU A 640 7.78 29.17 21.02
CA LEU A 640 6.79 28.89 19.97
C LEU A 640 7.13 27.66 19.11
N ASN A 641 8.15 26.89 19.49
CA ASN A 641 8.59 25.73 18.72
C ASN A 641 7.79 24.46 19.06
N SER A 642 7.12 24.42 20.21
CA SER A 642 6.36 23.25 20.64
C SER A 642 5.13 23.59 21.49
N ILE A 643 4.02 22.90 21.21
CA ILE A 643 2.84 22.90 22.09
C ILE A 643 3.16 21.98 23.27
N LYS A 644 2.90 22.46 24.48
CA LYS A 644 3.12 21.75 25.74
C LYS A 644 1.82 21.09 26.22
N GLY A 645 1.93 20.21 27.22
CA GLY A 645 0.81 19.41 27.74
C GLY A 645 0.52 18.14 26.93
N ILE A 646 1.35 17.80 25.95
CA ILE A 646 1.22 16.61 25.11
C ILE A 646 2.21 15.54 25.61
N SER A 647 1.70 14.47 26.25
CA SER A 647 2.54 13.34 26.68
C SER A 647 3.05 12.51 25.49
N GLU A 648 4.04 11.65 25.71
CA GLU A 648 4.55 10.76 24.65
C GLU A 648 3.48 9.75 24.19
N GLU A 649 2.66 9.24 25.10
CA GLU A 649 1.55 8.33 24.79
C GLU A 649 0.52 9.01 23.89
N LEU A 650 0.28 10.30 24.11
CA LEU A 650 -0.64 11.09 23.32
C LEU A 650 -0.07 11.43 21.94
N LYS A 651 1.24 11.72 21.85
CA LYS A 651 1.93 11.86 20.55
C LYS A 651 1.81 10.59 19.73
N GLN A 652 1.96 9.42 20.37
CA GLN A 652 1.77 8.13 19.72
C GLN A 652 0.30 7.90 19.31
N SER A 653 -0.69 8.27 20.13
CA SER A 653 -2.11 8.24 19.75
C SER A 653 -2.39 9.09 18.52
N ILE A 654 -1.90 10.33 18.50
CA ILE A 654 -2.06 11.24 17.37
C ILE A 654 -1.41 10.65 16.12
N SER A 655 -0.16 10.20 16.23
CA SER A 655 0.58 9.60 15.11
C SER A 655 -0.13 8.35 14.57
N PHE A 656 -0.66 7.50 15.45
CA PHE A 656 -1.45 6.33 15.07
C PHE A 656 -2.70 6.74 14.28
N LEU A 657 -3.50 7.67 14.81
CA LEU A 657 -4.77 8.08 14.19
C LEU A 657 -4.54 8.76 12.84
N GLU A 658 -3.52 9.61 12.73
CA GLU A 658 -3.16 10.28 11.48
C GLU A 658 -2.66 9.29 10.43
N ALA A 659 -1.86 8.30 10.82
CA ALA A 659 -1.41 7.26 9.90
C ALA A 659 -2.55 6.31 9.50
N LEU A 660 -3.44 5.97 10.44
CA LEU A 660 -4.58 5.10 10.18
C LEU A 660 -5.56 5.74 9.19
N TYR A 661 -6.11 6.90 9.53
CA TYR A 661 -7.11 7.58 8.70
C TYR A 661 -6.51 8.31 7.49
N GLY A 662 -5.18 8.45 7.43
CA GLY A 662 -4.47 8.95 6.25
C GLY A 662 -4.33 7.91 5.13
N GLN A 663 -4.64 6.63 5.39
CA GLN A 663 -4.64 5.60 4.37
C GLN A 663 -5.87 5.68 3.47
N GLU A 664 -5.64 5.50 2.17
CA GLU A 664 -6.71 5.41 1.19
C GLU A 664 -7.61 4.20 1.48
N GLY A 665 -8.93 4.41 1.52
CA GLY A 665 -9.96 3.40 1.76
C GLY A 665 -10.16 2.98 3.22
N MET A 666 -9.27 3.38 4.16
CA MET A 666 -9.35 2.92 5.55
C MET A 666 -10.62 3.41 6.26
N LYS A 667 -11.06 4.63 5.97
CA LYS A 667 -12.31 5.17 6.53
C LYS A 667 -13.50 4.28 6.13
N GLU A 668 -13.64 3.99 4.85
CA GLU A 668 -14.73 3.19 4.30
C GLU A 668 -14.73 1.78 4.89
N ILE A 669 -13.54 1.17 5.03
CA ILE A 669 -13.35 -0.13 5.68
C ILE A 669 -13.86 -0.10 7.12
N LEU A 670 -13.40 0.86 7.93
CA LEU A 670 -13.77 0.94 9.35
C LEU A 670 -15.26 1.25 9.55
N GLU A 671 -15.80 2.24 8.82
CA GLU A 671 -17.22 2.59 8.89
C GLU A 671 -18.14 1.45 8.43
N GLY A 672 -17.64 0.54 7.59
CA GLY A 672 -18.33 -0.67 7.15
C GLY A 672 -18.60 -1.67 8.27
N PHE A 673 -17.82 -1.66 9.36
CA PHE A 673 -17.99 -2.59 10.48
C PHE A 673 -19.00 -2.15 11.54
N GLY A 674 -19.38 -0.86 11.60
CA GLY A 674 -20.37 -0.41 12.57
C GLY A 674 -20.44 1.10 12.79
N ASN A 675 -21.47 1.53 13.52
CA ASN A 675 -21.70 2.95 13.80
C ASN A 675 -20.66 3.56 14.75
N ASP A 676 -20.04 2.77 15.62
CA ASP A 676 -19.01 3.26 16.54
C ASP A 676 -17.79 3.80 15.78
N TYR A 677 -17.39 3.14 14.69
CA TYR A 677 -16.32 3.64 13.81
C TYR A 677 -16.68 4.94 13.10
N LYS A 678 -17.96 5.15 12.75
CA LYS A 678 -18.43 6.45 12.20
C LYS A 678 -18.32 7.56 13.25
N THR A 679 -18.65 7.26 14.50
CA THR A 679 -18.49 8.20 15.62
C THR A 679 -17.00 8.53 15.83
N ASN A 680 -16.13 7.51 15.86
CA ASN A 680 -14.68 7.69 15.94
C ASN A 680 -14.14 8.57 14.81
N TYR A 681 -14.57 8.32 13.58
CA TYR A 681 -14.14 9.13 12.44
C TYR A 681 -14.59 10.59 12.56
N ARG A 682 -15.82 10.87 12.97
CA ARG A 682 -16.28 12.25 13.23
C ARG A 682 -15.45 12.94 14.31
N ASN A 683 -15.12 12.22 15.39
CA ASN A 683 -14.26 12.73 16.46
C ASN A 683 -12.84 13.01 15.95
N TYR A 684 -12.29 12.12 15.13
CA TYR A 684 -11.01 12.34 14.46
C TYR A 684 -11.04 13.57 13.52
N GLN A 685 -12.10 13.74 12.73
CA GLN A 685 -12.25 14.92 11.87
C GLN A 685 -12.31 16.23 12.67
N ARG A 686 -13.01 16.22 13.81
CA ARG A 686 -13.04 17.35 14.74
C ARG A 686 -11.63 17.66 15.26
N PHE A 687 -10.89 16.64 15.70
CA PHE A 687 -9.50 16.78 16.11
C PHE A 687 -8.62 17.36 14.98
N ALA A 688 -8.67 16.78 13.78
CA ALA A 688 -7.85 17.19 12.64
C ALA A 688 -8.12 18.65 12.24
N THR A 689 -9.39 19.06 12.22
CA THR A 689 -9.81 20.44 11.95
C THR A 689 -9.29 21.40 13.02
N ASN A 690 -9.45 21.04 14.30
CA ASN A 690 -8.96 21.86 15.41
C ASN A 690 -7.44 22.01 15.39
N LYS A 691 -6.71 20.93 15.10
CA LYS A 691 -5.24 20.93 14.94
C LYS A 691 -4.82 21.87 13.82
N ALA A 692 -5.45 21.79 12.65
CA ALA A 692 -5.13 22.64 11.50
C ALA A 692 -5.37 24.13 11.81
N ASN A 693 -6.53 24.45 12.40
CA ASN A 693 -6.87 25.82 12.80
C ASN A 693 -5.90 26.38 13.83
N LEU A 694 -5.50 25.57 14.81
CA LEU A 694 -4.55 25.95 15.84
C LEU A 694 -3.16 26.23 15.25
N LEU A 695 -2.66 25.36 14.37
CA LEU A 695 -1.37 25.54 13.71
C LEU A 695 -1.36 26.78 12.82
N ALA A 696 -2.44 27.05 12.08
CA ALA A 696 -2.60 28.26 11.28
C ALA A 696 -2.58 29.51 12.18
N PHE A 697 -3.32 29.51 13.29
CA PHE A 697 -3.29 30.61 14.25
C PHE A 697 -1.88 30.86 14.81
N ILE A 698 -1.17 29.81 15.24
CA ILE A 698 0.18 29.93 15.80
C ILE A 698 1.15 30.50 14.75
N ASN A 699 1.10 30.00 13.52
CA ASN A 699 2.06 30.38 12.48
C ASN A 699 1.77 31.75 11.86
N ASP A 700 0.50 32.06 11.61
CA ASP A 700 0.11 33.22 10.81
C ASP A 700 -0.21 34.45 11.66
N LYS A 701 -0.48 34.26 12.96
CA LYS A 701 -0.86 35.34 13.88
C LYS A 701 0.08 35.46 15.08
N LEU A 702 0.22 34.39 15.87
CA LEU A 702 0.97 34.46 17.13
C LEU A 702 2.48 34.69 16.90
N LYS A 703 3.11 33.88 16.03
CA LYS A 703 4.54 34.03 15.70
C LYS A 703 4.89 35.43 15.16
N PRO A 704 4.15 35.99 14.19
CA PRO A 704 4.38 37.37 13.73
C PRO A 704 4.24 38.41 14.83
N LEU A 705 3.20 38.32 15.68
CA LEU A 705 3.00 39.26 16.80
C LEU A 705 4.19 39.22 17.77
N VAL A 706 4.62 38.01 18.16
CA VAL A 706 5.77 37.83 19.05
C VAL A 706 7.05 38.38 18.43
N LYS A 707 7.29 38.10 17.14
CA LYS A 707 8.45 38.64 16.42
C LYS A 707 8.43 40.17 16.36
N GLN A 708 7.28 40.76 16.06
CA GLN A 708 7.11 42.21 16.00
C GLN A 708 7.36 42.86 17.36
N SER A 709 6.78 42.31 18.42
CA SER A 709 6.93 42.84 19.78
C SER A 709 8.36 42.72 20.29
N ASN A 710 9.01 41.57 20.08
CA ASN A 710 10.42 41.38 20.44
C ASN A 710 11.35 42.33 19.67
N LYS A 711 11.06 42.60 18.40
CA LYS A 711 11.80 43.61 17.62
C LYS A 711 11.58 45.01 18.18
N ALA A 712 10.33 45.40 18.46
CA ALA A 712 10.01 46.72 19.02
C ALA A 712 10.70 46.92 20.38
N PHE A 713 10.81 45.88 21.21
CA PHE A 713 11.53 45.93 22.48
C PHE A 713 13.03 46.16 22.30
N ILE A 714 13.67 45.48 21.33
CA ILE A 714 15.09 45.68 21.00
C ILE A 714 15.32 47.11 20.47
N ASP A 715 14.44 47.57 19.57
CA ASP A 715 14.50 48.91 19.01
C ASP A 715 14.28 49.97 20.10
N LEU A 716 13.36 49.73 21.05
CA LEU A 716 13.12 50.61 22.20
C LEU A 716 14.35 50.71 23.09
N LYS A 717 14.96 49.57 23.44
CA LYS A 717 16.20 49.54 24.23
C LYS A 717 17.30 50.34 23.54
N THR A 718 17.44 50.20 22.22
CA THR A 718 18.40 50.95 21.42
C THR A 718 18.10 52.45 21.41
N ALA A 719 16.84 52.82 21.21
CA ALA A 719 16.39 54.20 21.21
C ALA A 719 16.60 54.88 22.58
N GLN A 720 16.40 54.15 23.69
CA GLN A 720 16.64 54.65 25.05
C GLN A 720 18.14 54.90 25.32
N GLU A 721 19.03 54.01 24.88
CA GLU A 721 20.49 54.25 25.00
C GLU A 721 20.96 55.42 24.12
N GLN A 722 20.41 55.54 22.91
CA GLN A 722 20.67 56.69 22.03
C GLN A 722 20.13 57.99 22.63
N LEU A 723 18.94 57.96 23.23
CA LEU A 723 18.32 59.12 23.89
C LEU A 723 19.16 59.58 25.08
N LYS A 724 19.63 58.65 25.91
CA LYS A 724 20.56 58.94 27.02
C LYS A 724 21.83 59.64 26.52
N THR A 725 22.39 59.18 25.41
CA THR A 725 23.57 59.79 24.78
C THR A 725 23.25 61.17 24.19
N ALA A 726 22.09 61.34 23.56
CA ALA A 726 21.66 62.61 22.99
C ALA A 726 21.41 63.69 24.06
N ILE A 727 20.79 63.32 25.18
CA ILE A 727 20.59 64.20 26.34
C ILE A 727 21.94 64.69 26.88
N ALA A 728 22.89 63.77 27.07
CA ALA A 728 24.24 64.12 27.54
C ALA A 728 24.95 65.09 26.58
N LYS A 729 24.87 64.86 25.26
CA LYS A 729 25.45 65.75 24.25
C LYS A 729 24.81 67.14 24.26
N TYR A 730 23.48 67.22 24.39
CA TYR A 730 22.78 68.50 24.48
C TYR A 730 23.22 69.27 25.73
N ASN A 731 23.21 68.62 26.91
CA ASN A 731 23.60 69.25 28.18
C ASN A 731 25.07 69.68 28.18
N ASP A 732 25.98 68.86 27.64
CA ASP A 732 27.40 69.23 27.50
C ASP A 732 27.59 70.46 26.59
N TYR A 733 26.79 70.58 25.52
CA TYR A 733 26.83 71.75 24.65
C TYR A 733 26.27 72.99 25.34
N VAL A 734 25.12 72.88 26.03
CA VAL A 734 24.53 73.98 26.82
C VAL A 734 25.50 74.45 27.89
N LYS A 735 26.17 73.54 28.60
CA LYS A 735 27.21 73.86 29.59
C LYS A 735 28.34 74.67 28.98
N LYS A 736 28.89 74.26 27.83
CA LYS A 736 29.95 75.02 27.11
C LYS A 736 29.49 76.40 26.66
N VAL A 737 28.24 76.53 26.22
CA VAL A 737 27.64 77.82 25.84
C VAL A 737 27.46 78.72 27.07
N ASN A 738 27.05 78.16 28.21
CA ASN A 738 26.90 78.91 29.47
C ASN A 738 28.27 79.35 30.05
N GLU A 739 29.33 78.56 29.86
CA GLU A 739 30.71 78.91 30.23
C GLU A 739 31.33 79.96 29.29
N ASN A 740 30.96 79.97 28.01
CA ASN A 740 31.38 80.97 27.04
C ASN A 740 30.28 81.28 26.00
N PRO A 741 29.48 82.36 26.22
CA PRO A 741 28.36 82.71 25.35
C PRO A 741 28.71 82.95 23.88
N SER A 742 29.96 83.27 23.55
CA SER A 742 30.42 83.46 22.16
C SER A 742 30.41 82.18 21.31
N LEU A 743 30.32 81.00 21.95
CA LEU A 743 30.23 79.69 21.29
C LEU A 743 28.79 79.33 20.87
N LYS A 744 27.80 80.18 21.17
CA LYS A 744 26.39 79.90 20.87
C LYS A 744 26.15 79.84 19.35
N ASN A 745 25.82 78.65 18.87
CA ASN A 745 25.28 78.42 17.53
C ASN A 745 23.86 77.82 17.64
N ASP A 746 22.86 78.61 17.25
CA ASP A 746 21.44 78.22 17.35
C ASP A 746 21.08 77.03 16.45
N ALA A 747 21.71 76.90 15.28
CA ALA A 747 21.47 75.77 14.40
C ALA A 747 21.94 74.45 15.04
N THR A 748 23.06 74.47 15.76
CA THR A 748 23.60 73.30 16.48
C THR A 748 22.74 72.95 17.69
N LEU A 749 22.33 73.94 18.48
CA LEU A 749 21.45 73.74 19.65
C LEU A 749 20.10 73.15 19.22
N ASN A 750 19.48 73.72 18.18
CA ASN A 750 18.21 73.23 17.64
C ASN A 750 18.34 71.83 17.06
N SER A 751 19.45 71.50 16.41
CA SER A 751 19.70 70.15 15.88
C SER A 751 19.85 69.11 17.00
N LEU A 752 20.60 69.41 18.06
CA LEU A 752 20.74 68.53 19.23
C LEU A 752 19.41 68.34 19.95
N LYS A 753 18.62 69.42 20.12
CA LYS A 753 17.28 69.35 20.71
C LYS A 753 16.33 68.50 19.86
N ALA A 754 16.35 68.69 18.54
CA ALA A 754 15.53 67.93 17.61
C ALA A 754 15.84 66.42 17.65
N GLU A 755 17.11 66.04 17.81
CA GLU A 755 17.48 64.62 17.95
C GLU A 755 17.00 64.01 19.27
N VAL A 756 17.09 64.74 20.39
CA VAL A 756 16.49 64.33 21.67
C VAL A 756 14.98 64.13 21.50
N ASP A 757 14.29 65.08 20.88
CA ASP A 757 12.83 65.01 20.67
C ASP A 757 12.44 63.85 19.76
N ARG A 758 13.19 63.62 18.68
CA ARG A 758 12.99 62.50 17.75
C ARG A 758 13.11 61.15 18.47
N LEU A 759 14.18 60.96 19.25
CA LEU A 759 14.43 59.70 19.98
C LEU A 759 13.44 59.49 21.14
N ASN A 760 13.02 60.56 21.81
CA ASN A 760 11.98 60.52 22.84
C ASN A 760 10.62 60.11 22.24
N ASN A 761 10.24 60.70 21.10
CA ASN A 761 9.00 60.36 20.41
C ASN A 761 9.04 58.92 19.88
N LEU A 762 10.14 58.50 19.23
CA LEU A 762 10.33 57.11 18.79
C LEU A 762 10.21 56.13 19.96
N SER A 763 10.80 56.46 21.11
CA SER A 763 10.71 55.62 22.31
C SER A 763 9.27 55.49 22.82
N LYS A 764 8.51 56.60 22.83
CA LYS A 764 7.08 56.58 23.21
C LYS A 764 6.23 55.77 22.23
N GLU A 765 6.48 55.91 20.93
CA GLU A 765 5.78 55.15 19.88
C GLU A 765 6.05 53.65 20.01
N LEU A 766 7.32 53.25 20.19
CA LEU A 766 7.70 51.85 20.39
C LEU A 766 7.11 51.28 21.69
N PHE A 767 7.16 52.04 22.79
CA PHE A 767 6.53 51.66 24.07
C PHE A 767 5.02 51.45 23.92
N ALA A 768 4.33 52.37 23.24
CA ALA A 768 2.90 52.26 22.95
C ALA A 768 2.61 51.05 22.04
N SER A 769 3.45 50.79 21.03
CA SER A 769 3.31 49.64 20.15
C SER A 769 3.42 48.31 20.90
N ILE A 770 4.37 48.17 21.84
CA ILE A 770 4.51 46.98 22.69
C ILE A 770 3.25 46.80 23.56
N ASN A 771 2.76 47.87 24.19
CA ASN A 771 1.55 47.81 25.02
C ASN A 771 0.30 47.45 24.21
N ASN A 772 0.14 47.99 23.00
CA ASN A 772 -0.96 47.63 22.11
C ASN A 772 -0.90 46.15 21.71
N ASN A 773 0.31 45.63 21.43
CA ASN A 773 0.51 44.21 21.16
C ASN A 773 0.18 43.35 22.40
N GLN A 774 0.50 43.82 23.61
CA GLN A 774 0.16 43.14 24.86
C GLN A 774 -1.36 43.04 25.08
N VAL A 775 -2.10 44.11 24.80
CA VAL A 775 -3.58 44.11 24.85
C VAL A 775 -4.17 43.12 23.82
N LEU A 776 -3.61 43.09 22.62
CA LEU A 776 -4.02 42.14 21.59
C LEU A 776 -3.73 40.69 22.01
N LEU A 777 -2.55 40.43 22.59
CA LEU A 777 -2.18 39.12 23.14
C LEU A 777 -3.17 38.69 24.25
N GLN A 778 -3.51 39.57 25.19
CA GLN A 778 -4.50 39.28 26.25
C GLN A 778 -5.88 38.96 25.67
N THR A 779 -6.29 39.67 24.62
CA THR A 779 -7.54 39.38 23.90
C THR A 779 -7.51 37.96 23.33
N TRP A 780 -6.40 37.54 22.72
CA TRP A 780 -6.23 36.18 22.19
C TRP A 780 -6.12 35.13 23.31
N GLN A 781 -5.47 35.43 24.42
CA GLN A 781 -5.39 34.55 25.60
C GLN A 781 -6.79 34.24 26.14
N ASN A 782 -7.62 35.27 26.35
CA ASN A 782 -9.00 35.11 26.83
C ASN A 782 -9.87 34.35 25.80
N LYS A 783 -9.79 34.74 24.53
CA LYS A 783 -10.58 34.10 23.48
C LYS A 783 -10.26 32.62 23.33
N THR A 784 -8.98 32.27 23.28
CA THR A 784 -8.56 30.87 23.11
C THR A 784 -8.94 30.01 24.31
N SER A 785 -8.83 30.52 25.54
CA SER A 785 -9.29 29.80 26.74
C SER A 785 -10.80 29.57 26.69
N ASN A 786 -11.60 30.58 26.33
CA ASN A 786 -13.06 30.46 26.27
C ASN A 786 -13.53 29.52 25.15
N ASP A 787 -13.05 29.73 23.93
CA ASP A 787 -13.43 28.92 22.76
C ASP A 787 -13.06 27.45 22.93
N SER A 788 -12.00 27.16 23.68
CA SER A 788 -11.53 25.80 23.97
C SER A 788 -12.09 25.22 25.27
N ASN A 789 -12.98 25.92 25.98
CA ASN A 789 -13.45 25.53 27.32
C ASN A 789 -12.29 25.19 28.29
N ASN A 790 -11.27 26.05 28.30
CA ASN A 790 -10.03 25.96 29.07
C ASN A 790 -9.06 24.84 28.69
N HIS A 791 -9.33 24.09 27.61
CA HIS A 791 -8.43 23.02 27.13
C HIS A 791 -7.20 23.54 26.38
N PHE A 792 -7.18 24.79 25.91
CA PHE A 792 -6.01 25.40 25.27
C PHE A 792 -5.73 26.81 25.82
N LYS A 793 -4.46 27.08 26.17
CA LYS A 793 -4.02 28.37 26.71
C LYS A 793 -2.78 28.91 26.00
N ILE A 794 -2.70 30.24 25.87
CA ILE A 794 -1.45 30.94 25.48
C ILE A 794 -0.89 31.56 26.77
N ILE A 795 0.40 31.31 27.07
CA ILE A 795 1.04 31.82 28.29
C ILE A 795 2.21 32.75 27.98
N GLY A 796 2.52 33.63 28.94
CA GLY A 796 3.58 34.63 28.87
C GLY A 796 3.09 36.04 28.51
N GLU A 797 4.02 36.99 28.55
CA GLU A 797 3.79 38.43 28.34
C GLU A 797 4.98 39.09 27.61
N PHE A 798 4.73 40.19 26.91
CA PHE A 798 5.78 40.95 26.25
C PHE A 798 6.57 41.80 27.25
N LYS A 799 7.90 41.77 27.10
CA LYS A 799 8.78 42.64 27.88
C LYS A 799 8.63 44.09 27.44
N ASN A 800 8.69 45.01 28.39
CA ASN A 800 8.74 46.46 28.14
C ASN A 800 9.73 47.14 29.09
N LEU A 801 10.04 48.42 28.87
CA LEU A 801 11.03 49.21 29.63
C LEU A 801 10.41 50.54 30.10
N ALA A 802 10.84 51.02 31.26
CA ALA A 802 10.52 52.37 31.70
C ALA A 802 11.23 53.41 30.81
N LEU A 803 10.51 54.46 30.42
CA LEU A 803 11.03 55.52 29.56
C LEU A 803 11.84 56.55 30.35
N LEU A 804 13.00 56.93 29.81
CA LEU A 804 13.78 58.08 30.26
C LEU A 804 13.01 59.38 30.02
N THR A 805 12.87 60.20 31.06
CA THR A 805 12.37 61.57 30.94
C THR A 805 13.54 62.49 30.61
N PRO A 806 13.59 63.16 29.45
CA PRO A 806 14.68 64.06 29.11
C PRO A 806 14.78 65.22 30.10
N ASN A 807 15.91 65.33 30.80
CA ASN A 807 16.24 66.47 31.65
C ASN A 807 17.29 67.31 30.92
N LEU A 808 16.88 68.45 30.37
CA LEU A 808 17.68 69.28 29.49
C LEU A 808 18.06 70.59 30.18
N ASP A 809 19.34 70.94 30.16
CA ASP A 809 19.85 72.17 30.75
C ASP A 809 19.38 73.41 29.97
N GLU A 810 19.16 74.53 30.67
CA GLU A 810 18.76 75.80 30.07
C GLU A 810 19.98 76.68 29.72
N VAL A 811 19.88 77.43 28.62
CA VAL A 811 20.92 78.41 28.24
C VAL A 811 20.67 79.71 29.00
N ILE A 812 21.63 80.13 29.83
CA ILE A 812 21.55 81.35 30.63
C ILE A 812 22.17 82.48 29.81
N VAL A 813 21.37 83.17 28.98
CA VAL A 813 21.82 84.37 28.27
C VAL A 813 21.31 85.60 29.00
N ASN A 814 22.24 86.35 29.57
CA ASN A 814 22.10 87.57 30.37
C ASN A 814 21.59 87.34 31.80
N GLY A 815 22.50 87.54 32.75
CA GLY A 815 22.22 87.51 34.18
C GLY A 815 21.09 88.46 34.54
N ASN A 816 19.93 87.88 34.81
CA ASN A 816 19.05 88.29 35.89
C ASN A 816 18.37 87.03 36.39
N GLU A 817 18.83 86.58 37.56
CA GLU A 817 18.12 85.59 38.35
C GLU A 817 16.73 86.11 38.65
N ASN A 818 15.70 85.33 38.34
CA ASN A 818 14.39 85.50 38.94
C ASN A 818 14.01 84.18 39.61
N GLU A 819 14.26 84.12 40.93
CA GLU A 819 14.09 82.95 41.80
C GLU A 819 12.64 82.43 41.89
N ASP A 820 11.66 83.06 41.25
CA ASP A 820 10.26 82.63 41.32
C ASP A 820 9.89 81.44 40.42
N TYR A 821 10.72 81.07 39.43
CA TYR A 821 10.45 79.89 38.59
C TYR A 821 10.84 78.54 39.23
N LYS A 822 11.66 78.54 40.28
CA LYS A 822 12.05 77.32 41.01
C LYS A 822 10.94 76.73 41.91
N LYS A 823 9.83 77.44 42.11
CA LYS A 823 8.67 76.96 42.89
C LYS A 823 7.59 76.23 42.07
N VAL A 824 7.49 76.48 40.77
CA VAL A 824 6.42 75.89 39.93
C VAL A 824 6.84 74.54 39.31
N SER A 825 8.10 74.39 38.90
CA SER A 825 8.59 73.13 38.28
C SER A 825 8.68 71.96 39.26
N ARG A 826 8.76 72.23 40.58
CA ARG A 826 8.67 71.19 41.63
C ARG A 826 7.22 70.81 41.99
N GLN A 827 6.23 71.62 41.62
CA GLN A 827 4.81 71.29 41.85
C GLN A 827 4.22 70.41 40.75
N VAL A 828 4.73 70.46 39.51
CA VAL A 828 4.29 69.58 38.42
C VAL A 828 4.82 68.14 38.57
N ALA A 829 6.00 67.96 39.20
CA ALA A 829 6.55 66.64 39.51
C ALA A 829 5.76 65.88 40.60
N ASN A 830 4.94 66.57 41.41
CA ASN A 830 4.09 65.97 42.44
C ASN A 830 2.67 65.63 41.97
N ALA A 831 2.27 66.01 40.75
CA ALA A 831 0.92 65.76 40.21
C ALA A 831 0.81 64.54 39.28
N GLN A 832 1.89 63.77 39.06
CA GLN A 832 1.86 62.51 38.30
C GLN A 832 1.88 61.25 39.16
N LYS A 833 1.70 61.37 40.49
CA LYS A 833 1.28 60.24 41.33
C LYS A 833 -0.24 60.14 41.31
N GLN A 834 -0.80 59.65 40.21
CA GLN A 834 -2.12 59.00 40.21
C GLN A 834 -2.29 58.19 38.92
N THR A 835 -1.91 56.91 39.00
CA THR A 835 -2.54 55.83 38.24
C THR A 835 -2.49 54.60 39.17
N PRO A 836 -3.55 53.79 39.25
CA PRO A 836 -3.81 52.94 40.42
C PRO A 836 -2.79 51.82 40.54
N THR A 837 -2.24 51.67 41.75
CA THR A 837 -1.61 50.44 42.21
C THR A 837 -2.71 49.40 42.36
N PHE A 838 -2.65 48.32 41.57
CA PHE A 838 -3.32 47.07 41.96
C PHE A 838 -2.33 46.33 42.86
N GLU A 839 -2.68 46.24 44.14
CA GLU A 839 -2.01 45.34 45.08
C GLU A 839 -2.31 43.89 44.69
N TYR A 840 -1.27 43.07 44.60
CA TYR A 840 -1.38 41.63 44.72
C TYR A 840 -0.74 41.26 46.06
N GLU A 841 -1.56 40.73 46.96
CA GLU A 841 -1.10 40.03 48.17
C GLU A 841 -0.23 38.83 47.75
N GLU A 842 1.01 38.80 48.27
CA GLU A 842 1.79 37.58 48.32
C GLU A 842 1.15 36.65 49.35
N ASN A 843 0.57 35.54 48.91
CA ASN A 843 0.19 34.45 49.81
C ASN A 843 1.45 33.71 50.26
N GLU A 844 1.75 33.86 51.55
CA GLU A 844 2.57 32.95 52.34
C GLU A 844 2.04 31.51 52.25
N LYS A 845 2.98 30.57 52.25
CA LYS A 845 2.71 29.16 52.51
C LYS A 845 2.46 28.99 54.00
N GLU A 846 1.31 28.47 54.39
CA GLU A 846 1.18 27.66 55.60
C GLU A 846 -0.05 26.75 55.56
N GLU A 847 -0.03 25.80 56.49
CA GLU A 847 -0.59 24.45 56.46
C GLU A 847 -2.12 24.31 56.42
N VAL A 848 -2.53 23.14 55.96
CA VAL A 848 -3.89 22.63 55.97
C VAL A 848 -4.21 22.09 57.37
N GLU A 849 -5.24 22.62 58.01
CA GLU A 849 -6.04 21.87 58.98
C GLU A 849 -7.53 22.25 58.88
N GLU A 850 -8.35 21.32 59.36
CA GLU A 850 -9.73 21.02 59.01
C GLU A 850 -10.83 22.01 59.46
N THR A 851 -11.96 21.88 58.75
CA THR A 851 -13.38 22.04 59.17
C THR A 851 -14.08 23.40 59.15
N ALA A 852 -15.34 23.29 58.68
CA ALA A 852 -16.55 24.04 59.05
C ALA A 852 -17.20 24.91 57.94
N LEU A 853 -18.36 24.41 57.52
CA LEU A 853 -19.45 25.04 56.79
C LEU A 853 -19.75 26.49 57.24
N MET A 854 -19.97 27.40 56.30
CA MET A 854 -21.04 28.41 56.45
C MET A 854 -21.49 29.05 55.12
N LEU A 855 -22.80 29.21 55.02
CA LEU A 855 -23.59 29.82 53.94
C LEU A 855 -23.19 31.27 53.62
N ILE A 856 -23.32 31.66 52.35
CA ILE A 856 -23.48 33.07 51.94
C ILE A 856 -24.63 33.19 50.94
N CYS A 857 -25.62 34.03 51.28
CA CYS A 857 -26.74 34.43 50.44
C CYS A 857 -26.33 35.54 49.47
N ILE A 858 -26.83 35.49 48.23
CA ILE A 858 -26.72 36.58 47.25
C ILE A 858 -28.05 37.35 47.24
N VAL A 859 -27.99 38.66 47.49
CA VAL A 859 -29.10 39.60 47.24
C VAL A 859 -28.91 40.17 45.84
N SER A 860 -29.94 40.04 44.99
CA SER A 860 -29.98 40.54 43.62
C SER A 860 -31.06 41.61 43.51
N ASP A 861 -30.68 42.83 43.15
CA ASP A 861 -31.60 43.90 42.77
C ASP A 861 -32.12 43.66 41.34
N ASN A 862 -33.36 43.17 41.21
CA ASN A 862 -34.37 43.77 40.31
C ASN A 862 -35.72 43.02 40.36
N PHE A 863 -36.78 43.82 40.53
CA PHE A 863 -38.18 43.42 40.57
C PHE A 863 -38.71 42.89 39.22
N LYS A 864 -39.13 41.62 39.17
CA LYS A 864 -40.53 41.18 38.91
C LYS A 864 -40.60 39.68 38.53
N THR A 865 -41.49 39.00 39.25
CA THR A 865 -42.19 37.72 38.96
C THR A 865 -41.46 36.36 39.13
N MET A 866 -41.81 35.74 40.27
CA MET A 866 -42.05 34.30 40.56
C MET A 866 -40.97 33.25 40.25
N ASN A 867 -40.40 32.75 41.35
CA ASN A 867 -39.73 31.45 41.52
C ASN A 867 -40.68 30.26 41.18
N PRO A 868 -40.17 29.07 40.78
CA PRO A 868 -39.57 28.17 41.76
C PRO A 868 -38.32 27.41 41.34
N CYS A 869 -37.47 27.17 42.33
CA CYS A 869 -36.33 26.26 42.34
C CYS A 869 -36.74 24.82 42.01
N VAL A 870 -35.89 24.10 41.26
CA VAL A 870 -35.81 22.64 41.31
C VAL A 870 -34.36 22.23 41.53
N VAL A 871 -34.17 21.50 42.62
CA VAL A 871 -32.96 20.80 43.05
C VAL A 871 -32.84 19.47 42.30
N ARG A 872 -31.62 19.07 41.92
CA ARG A 872 -31.19 17.66 41.94
C ARG A 872 -29.65 17.55 41.95
N SER A 873 -29.13 17.19 43.12
CA SER A 873 -28.02 16.24 43.32
C SER A 873 -28.62 14.82 43.29
N PHE A 874 -27.94 13.72 42.93
CA PHE A 874 -26.53 13.37 42.80
C PHE A 874 -26.15 12.97 41.37
#